data_AF-G9NQM6-F1
#
_entry.id   AF-G9NQM6-F1
#
_cell.length_a   1.000
_cell.length_b   1.000
_cell.length_c   1.000
_cell.angle_alpha   90.00
_cell.angle_beta   90.00
_cell.angle_gamma   90.00
#
_symmetry.space_group_name_H-M   'P 1'
#
loop_
_entity.id
_entity.type
_entity.pdbx_description
1 polymer ?
#
loop_
_entity_poly.entity_id
_entity_poly.type
_entity_poly.pdbx_seq_one_letter_code
_entity_poly.pdbx_strand_id
1 'polypeptide(L)'
;MQSKVEGKARVRPKSVTEAIQPLSTDSQTPDHWIARDSCMIRLTGKHPCNVEAPLSALFNAGFLTPQNLFYVRSHGDTPRVSIKQAQEWKLRIHGLVEKEIEFSIQELKDKFPVVTLPVTLVCAGNRRKEQNMVLKGLGFNWGAAGVSTGLFTGVYLADILDYCKPRNALLSSYPSGDQHIPGRARHVIFEGADELPKGKYGTSQRLSWALDRSKGMLISWGLNGEDLLPDHGYPLRLVVPGQIGGRMVKWLQRIEVSDRESQHYLHFFDNKLLPTTVTADQARKEDKWWYDPKYVINELNVNAAICSPSHNDTVQLASDTSMTQILAIEGYAYTGGGRRITRVEVTLDDGETWNLCDIKYPEDLYRVYPIGNHHYYGSLDLTMTDMSFSWCFWKLEVDIKSLLADRDAGFIAVRAMDEALSIMPRDMYWNATSMMNSWWFRVAVYKDNHGQTLRFEHPTVPGNANGGWMQRMNEAGADPRHPCLKGNNLFTGTSSSSTTATTATSKADDDTKSVIINPDKIATIVTASQFAEHADGEGPSPWFVVEGHVYDGTDFLTSHPGGEQSIRLAAGEDATEDFLAIHSMDAKKLLKDYHIGKLEQLASPSTSLSPKSDNQDDPSKPFLDSKVWKEIRLVHKREISHDSRIFRFALPHEDQILGLPVGHHVYLRVKKGDRASGNVKTVQRAYTPYSCSAQRGFIELLIKVYFPSTNSTQTEAAFSGGQMTMLLEDMAIDAETDAQTVELKGAIGHFTYIGNGRVQCKPNNRVRTVNKLALIAGGSGITPIWSTLKAIADEYSASLASDHDKSVEVWLIYGNREEKDILIREELDQISRHMEGKLHLWHVLSSNEVREDWTMGRGYVDLECLQNHLPPAPSPLAGADHNDTLALVCGPPAMEASVSTALQKLGWNIKEDIITF
;
A
#
# COMPACT_ATOMS: atom_id res chain seq x y z
N MET A 1 24.45 -36.67 -19.38
CA MET A 1 23.73 -37.39 -18.31
C MET A 1 22.63 -36.49 -17.79
N GLN A 2 21.42 -36.68 -18.31
CA GLN A 2 20.19 -36.18 -17.70
C GLN A 2 19.81 -37.16 -16.59
N SER A 3 19.71 -36.70 -15.34
CA SER A 3 18.75 -37.27 -14.37
C SER A 3 18.68 -36.45 -13.08
N LYS A 4 17.44 -36.06 -12.76
CA LYS A 4 16.86 -35.88 -11.42
C LYS A 4 17.39 -34.77 -10.52
N VAL A 5 16.73 -33.61 -10.62
CA VAL A 5 16.33 -32.82 -9.44
C VAL A 5 14.86 -32.45 -9.63
N GLU A 6 13.97 -33.21 -9.01
CA GLU A 6 12.56 -32.81 -8.78
C GLU A 6 12.51 -31.93 -7.53
N GLY A 7 11.65 -30.89 -7.55
CA GLY A 7 11.13 -30.28 -6.32
C GLY A 7 11.59 -28.84 -6.00
N LYS A 8 11.09 -27.86 -6.76
CA LYS A 8 10.58 -26.55 -6.32
C LYS A 8 10.17 -25.80 -7.59
N ALA A 9 8.88 -25.48 -7.74
CA ALA A 9 8.37 -24.80 -8.94
C ALA A 9 9.11 -23.47 -9.12
N ARG A 10 9.99 -23.38 -10.12
CA ARG A 10 10.56 -22.12 -10.57
C ARG A 10 9.41 -21.27 -11.09
N VAL A 11 9.03 -20.23 -10.35
CA VAL A 11 8.11 -19.20 -10.84
C VAL A 11 8.77 -18.61 -12.08
N ARG A 12 8.21 -18.89 -13.27
CA ARG A 12 8.66 -18.25 -14.49
C ARG A 12 8.24 -16.78 -14.41
N PRO A 13 9.15 -15.83 -14.65
CA PRO A 13 8.77 -14.43 -14.71
C PRO A 13 7.85 -14.20 -15.91
N LYS A 14 6.71 -13.56 -15.63
CA LYS A 14 5.69 -13.18 -16.60
C LYS A 14 6.14 -11.93 -17.36
N SER A 15 6.06 -11.93 -18.69
CA SER A 15 6.30 -10.72 -19.50
C SER A 15 5.13 -9.74 -19.40
N VAL A 16 5.27 -8.49 -19.86
CA VAL A 16 4.12 -7.56 -19.95
C VAL A 16 3.02 -8.09 -20.87
N THR A 17 3.35 -9.01 -21.79
CA THR A 17 2.36 -9.70 -22.63
C THR A 17 1.56 -10.77 -21.88
N GLU A 18 1.99 -11.17 -20.68
CA GLU A 18 1.19 -12.01 -19.80
C GLU A 18 0.35 -11.11 -18.89
N ALA A 19 -0.94 -10.96 -19.23
CA ALA A 19 -1.86 -10.07 -18.53
C ALA A 19 -1.85 -10.31 -17.01
N ILE A 20 -1.31 -9.34 -16.27
CA ILE A 20 -1.51 -9.21 -14.82
C ILE A 20 -2.77 -8.35 -14.65
N GLN A 21 -3.72 -8.82 -13.85
CA GLN A 21 -4.93 -8.05 -13.56
C GLN A 21 -4.69 -7.10 -12.37
N PRO A 22 -5.34 -5.92 -12.32
CA PRO A 22 -5.31 -5.08 -11.13
C PRO A 22 -5.69 -5.86 -9.88
N LEU A 23 -4.92 -5.70 -8.82
CA LEU A 23 -5.15 -6.42 -7.57
C LEU A 23 -6.36 -5.83 -6.84
N SER A 24 -7.18 -6.68 -6.23
CA SER A 24 -8.28 -6.22 -5.37
C SER A 24 -7.80 -5.35 -4.19
N THR A 25 -6.54 -5.49 -3.78
CA THR A 25 -5.92 -4.64 -2.76
C THR A 25 -5.76 -3.19 -3.20
N ASP A 26 -5.62 -2.94 -4.51
CA ASP A 26 -5.50 -1.60 -5.08
C ASP A 26 -6.86 -0.97 -5.40
N SER A 27 -7.98 -1.71 -5.33
CA SER A 27 -9.30 -1.28 -5.84
C SER A 27 -9.86 -0.01 -5.19
N GLN A 28 -9.45 0.29 -3.96
CA GLN A 28 -9.84 1.48 -3.19
C GLN A 28 -8.76 2.57 -3.20
N THR A 29 -7.75 2.46 -4.07
CA THR A 29 -6.64 3.41 -4.16
C THR A 29 -6.74 4.23 -5.44
N PRO A 30 -6.13 5.43 -5.50
CA PRO A 30 -5.98 6.18 -6.75
C PRO A 30 -5.31 5.35 -7.87
N ASP A 31 -4.51 4.35 -7.49
CA ASP A 31 -3.76 3.47 -8.40
C ASP A 31 -4.52 2.19 -8.81
N HIS A 32 -5.84 2.08 -8.56
CA HIS A 32 -6.64 0.87 -8.85
C HIS A 32 -6.60 0.39 -10.31
N TRP A 33 -6.20 1.26 -11.24
CA TRP A 33 -6.10 0.99 -12.67
C TRP A 33 -4.78 0.32 -13.06
N ILE A 34 -3.82 0.19 -12.13
CA ILE A 34 -2.50 -0.39 -12.37
C ILE A 34 -2.51 -1.87 -12.01
N ALA A 35 -2.07 -2.71 -12.94
CA ALA A 35 -1.80 -4.11 -12.70
C ALA A 35 -0.46 -4.30 -11.98
N ARG A 36 -0.49 -4.91 -10.80
CA ARG A 36 0.69 -5.20 -9.98
C ARG A 36 0.76 -6.69 -9.67
N ASP A 37 1.96 -7.23 -9.56
CA ASP A 37 2.11 -8.64 -9.21
C ASP A 37 1.77 -8.89 -7.74
N SER A 38 0.90 -9.86 -7.46
CA SER A 38 0.46 -10.21 -6.10
C SER A 38 1.57 -10.72 -5.19
N CYS A 39 2.70 -11.20 -5.74
CA CYS A 39 3.82 -11.67 -4.92
C CYS A 39 4.66 -10.53 -4.33
N MET A 40 4.51 -9.30 -4.84
CA MET A 40 5.23 -8.12 -4.34
C MET A 40 4.81 -7.80 -2.90
N ILE A 41 5.79 -7.50 -2.05
CA ILE A 41 5.61 -7.29 -0.62
C ILE A 41 5.39 -5.80 -0.36
N ARG A 42 4.22 -5.42 0.15
CA ARG A 42 3.88 -4.03 0.49
C ARG A 42 4.56 -3.56 1.77
N LEU A 43 5.12 -2.35 1.72
CA LEU A 43 5.95 -1.77 2.77
C LEU A 43 5.29 -0.57 3.47
N THR A 44 4.25 -0.01 2.88
CA THR A 44 3.52 1.18 3.37
C THR A 44 2.00 0.98 3.32
N GLY A 45 1.54 -0.24 3.61
CA GLY A 45 0.11 -0.58 3.48
C GLY A 45 -0.36 -0.56 2.02
N LYS A 46 -1.60 -0.14 1.76
CA LYS A 46 -2.18 -0.12 0.40
C LYS A 46 -1.60 0.99 -0.47
N HIS A 47 -1.41 2.20 0.06
CA HIS A 47 -1.02 3.39 -0.68
C HIS A 47 -0.28 4.39 0.24
N PRO A 48 0.73 5.15 -0.25
CA PRO A 48 1.33 5.09 -1.58
C PRO A 48 2.03 3.75 -1.83
N CYS A 49 2.13 3.34 -3.10
CA CYS A 49 2.71 2.03 -3.41
C CYS A 49 4.23 2.03 -3.18
N ASN A 50 4.66 1.31 -2.14
CA ASN A 50 6.05 0.95 -1.92
C ASN A 50 6.12 -0.55 -1.75
N VAL A 51 6.79 -1.23 -2.66
CA VAL A 51 6.90 -2.69 -2.68
C VAL A 51 8.30 -3.15 -3.04
N GLU A 52 8.69 -4.31 -2.51
CA GLU A 52 9.84 -5.07 -2.97
C GLU A 52 9.44 -6.51 -3.35
N ALA A 53 10.19 -7.14 -4.25
CA ALA A 53 10.00 -8.54 -4.54
C ALA A 53 10.46 -9.41 -3.35
N PRO A 54 9.90 -10.62 -3.16
CA PRO A 54 10.52 -11.60 -2.29
C PRO A 54 11.98 -11.81 -2.70
N LEU A 55 12.92 -11.79 -1.74
CA LEU A 55 14.37 -11.82 -2.04
C LEU A 55 14.76 -13.05 -2.90
N SER A 56 14.15 -14.20 -2.63
CA SER A 56 14.37 -15.41 -3.42
C SER A 56 13.83 -15.29 -4.85
N ALA A 57 12.68 -14.65 -5.05
CA ALA A 57 12.12 -14.40 -6.38
C ALA A 57 12.99 -13.41 -7.17
N LEU A 58 13.46 -12.34 -6.52
CA LEU A 58 14.41 -11.38 -7.10
C LEU A 58 15.70 -12.08 -7.55
N PHE A 59 16.31 -12.87 -6.68
CA PHE A 59 17.56 -13.59 -7.00
C PHE A 59 17.36 -14.62 -8.12
N ASN A 60 16.25 -15.38 -8.07
CA ASN A 60 15.93 -16.39 -9.09
C ASN A 60 15.60 -15.79 -10.47
N ALA A 61 15.18 -14.53 -10.54
CA ALA A 61 15.01 -13.82 -11.81
C ALA A 61 16.35 -13.61 -12.54
N GLY A 62 17.47 -13.67 -11.82
CA GLY A 62 18.82 -13.54 -12.39
C GLY A 62 19.20 -12.08 -12.63
N PHE A 63 20.02 -11.85 -13.66
CA PHE A 63 20.66 -10.54 -13.87
C PHE A 63 19.67 -9.42 -14.19
N LEU A 64 18.61 -9.70 -14.96
CA LEU A 64 17.58 -8.74 -15.33
C LEU A 64 16.30 -9.05 -14.57
N THR A 65 15.87 -8.11 -13.74
CA THR A 65 14.62 -8.15 -13.01
C THR A 65 13.47 -7.79 -13.96
N PRO A 66 12.46 -8.66 -14.12
CA PRO A 66 11.23 -8.36 -14.85
C PRO A 66 10.52 -7.12 -14.30
N GLN A 67 9.82 -6.35 -15.15
CA GLN A 67 9.18 -5.11 -14.70
C GLN A 67 8.16 -5.30 -13.58
N ASN A 68 7.43 -6.43 -13.58
CA ASN A 68 6.43 -6.77 -12.56
C ASN A 68 7.05 -7.15 -11.20
N LEU A 69 8.34 -7.55 -11.18
CA LEU A 69 9.12 -7.81 -9.96
C LEU A 69 10.07 -6.67 -9.59
N PHE A 70 10.15 -5.64 -10.43
CA PHE A 70 10.99 -4.49 -10.20
C PHE A 70 10.41 -3.70 -9.02
N TYR A 71 11.23 -3.41 -8.01
CA TYR A 71 10.74 -2.75 -6.80
C TYR A 71 10.12 -1.38 -7.13
N VAL A 72 9.06 -1.00 -6.41
CA VAL A 72 8.37 0.28 -6.60
C VAL A 72 8.57 1.13 -5.37
N ARG A 73 8.98 2.39 -5.57
CA ARG A 73 8.89 3.45 -4.57
C ARG A 73 8.10 4.59 -5.18
N SER A 74 6.93 4.88 -4.61
CA SER A 74 6.14 6.07 -4.94
C SER A 74 5.89 6.91 -3.69
N HIS A 75 6.02 8.23 -3.83
CA HIS A 75 5.76 9.19 -2.75
C HIS A 75 4.28 9.57 -2.63
N GLY A 76 3.48 9.30 -3.67
CA GLY A 76 2.04 9.54 -3.74
C GLY A 76 1.42 8.74 -4.89
N ASP A 77 0.38 9.31 -5.49
CA ASP A 77 -0.35 8.76 -6.63
C ASP A 77 0.54 8.57 -7.87
N THR A 78 0.27 7.51 -8.62
CA THR A 78 0.88 7.32 -9.93
C THR A 78 0.08 8.08 -10.98
N PRO A 79 0.68 9.03 -11.72
CA PRO A 79 0.04 9.72 -12.82
C PRO A 79 -0.56 8.75 -13.85
N ARG A 80 -1.84 8.90 -14.13
CA ARG A 80 -2.54 8.12 -15.16
C ARG A 80 -2.34 8.76 -16.53
N VAL A 81 -1.44 8.19 -17.32
CA VAL A 81 -1.13 8.67 -18.68
C VAL A 81 -1.73 7.70 -19.71
N SER A 82 -2.64 8.20 -20.54
CA SER A 82 -3.16 7.45 -21.69
C SER A 82 -2.14 7.33 -22.82
N ILE A 83 -2.35 6.39 -23.76
CA ILE A 83 -1.51 6.24 -24.96
C ILE A 83 -1.43 7.56 -25.74
N LYS A 84 -2.56 8.25 -25.92
CA LYS A 84 -2.60 9.54 -26.61
C LYS A 84 -1.75 10.59 -25.88
N GLN A 85 -1.91 10.73 -24.56
CA GLN A 85 -1.10 11.65 -23.76
C GLN A 85 0.39 11.29 -23.78
N ALA A 86 0.73 10.00 -23.87
CA ALA A 86 2.11 9.57 -24.00
C ALA A 86 2.72 9.94 -25.36
N GLN A 87 1.94 9.83 -26.45
CA GLN A 87 2.35 10.27 -27.79
C GLN A 87 2.52 11.79 -27.88
N GLU A 88 1.66 12.53 -27.17
CA GLU A 88 1.68 14.00 -27.08
C GLU A 88 2.61 14.51 -25.96
N TRP A 89 3.31 13.62 -25.23
CA TRP A 89 4.14 13.99 -24.09
C TRP A 89 5.27 14.92 -24.52
N LYS A 90 5.44 16.04 -23.80
CA LYS A 90 6.50 17.01 -24.05
C LYS A 90 7.41 17.13 -22.83
N LEU A 91 8.70 16.94 -23.05
CA LEU A 91 9.77 17.23 -22.09
C LEU A 91 10.30 18.63 -22.34
N ARG A 92 10.17 19.53 -21.37
CA ARG A 92 10.68 20.90 -21.45
C ARG A 92 12.08 21.01 -20.85
N ILE A 93 13.01 21.60 -21.60
CA ILE A 93 14.37 21.94 -21.17
C ILE A 93 14.52 23.46 -21.18
N HIS A 94 14.83 24.06 -20.03
CA HIS A 94 14.86 25.51 -19.87
C HIS A 94 15.86 25.99 -18.80
N GLY A 95 15.88 27.30 -18.53
CA GLY A 95 16.69 27.91 -17.47
C GLY A 95 17.98 28.53 -18.02
N LEU A 96 19.10 28.26 -17.38
CA LEU A 96 20.42 28.77 -17.78
C LEU A 96 20.98 27.98 -18.97
N VAL A 97 20.28 28.02 -20.11
CA VAL A 97 20.67 27.44 -21.40
C VAL A 97 20.61 28.49 -22.50
N GLU A 98 21.38 28.31 -23.56
CA GLU A 98 21.29 29.17 -24.75
C GLU A 98 19.99 28.94 -25.52
N LYS A 99 19.53 27.69 -25.54
CA LYS A 99 18.34 27.25 -26.27
C LYS A 99 17.37 26.52 -25.35
N GLU A 100 16.31 27.21 -24.94
CA GLU A 100 15.14 26.55 -24.36
C GLU A 100 14.38 25.79 -25.45
N ILE A 101 13.89 24.59 -25.14
CA ILE A 101 13.21 23.73 -26.11
C ILE A 101 12.29 22.73 -25.41
N GLU A 102 11.26 22.28 -26.13
CA GLU A 102 10.46 21.13 -25.75
C GLU A 102 10.64 20.01 -26.79
N PHE A 103 10.85 18.78 -26.33
CA PHE A 103 10.90 17.60 -27.18
C PHE A 103 9.73 16.67 -26.89
N SER A 104 9.10 16.15 -27.92
CA SER A 104 8.34 14.91 -27.83
C SER A 104 9.28 13.72 -27.70
N ILE A 105 8.77 12.59 -27.24
CA ILE A 105 9.55 11.34 -27.19
C ILE A 105 10.03 10.93 -28.59
N GLN A 106 9.21 11.17 -29.62
CA GLN A 106 9.61 10.89 -31.01
C GLN A 106 10.73 11.84 -31.46
N GLU A 107 10.65 13.13 -31.14
CA GLU A 107 11.72 14.08 -31.45
C GLU A 107 13.03 13.74 -30.74
N LEU A 108 12.99 13.20 -29.52
CA LEU A 108 14.18 12.68 -28.84
C LEU A 108 14.80 11.50 -29.61
N LYS A 109 13.97 10.52 -30.03
CA LYS A 109 14.39 9.34 -30.80
C LYS A 109 15.02 9.70 -32.14
N ASP A 110 14.45 10.67 -32.83
CA ASP A 110 14.91 11.08 -34.17
C ASP A 110 16.19 11.91 -34.11
N LYS A 111 16.37 12.66 -33.01
CA LYS A 111 17.42 13.68 -32.91
C LYS A 111 18.69 13.20 -32.24
N PHE A 112 18.60 12.25 -31.32
CA PHE A 112 19.73 11.77 -30.53
C PHE A 112 19.92 10.25 -30.68
N PRO A 113 21.15 9.73 -30.53
CA PRO A 113 21.38 8.30 -30.57
C PRO A 113 20.58 7.56 -29.49
N VAL A 114 19.77 6.59 -29.91
CA VAL A 114 19.04 5.71 -28.98
C VAL A 114 19.99 4.64 -28.46
N VAL A 115 20.14 4.60 -27.14
CA VAL A 115 21.02 3.69 -26.43
C VAL A 115 20.27 2.91 -25.37
N THR A 116 20.79 1.74 -25.02
CA THR A 116 20.34 0.94 -23.89
C THR A 116 21.50 0.68 -22.95
N LEU A 117 21.26 0.80 -21.63
CA LEU A 117 22.24 0.46 -20.60
C LEU A 117 21.64 -0.51 -19.57
N PRO A 118 22.38 -1.54 -19.12
CA PRO A 118 22.01 -2.31 -17.95
C PRO A 118 22.30 -1.48 -16.70
N VAL A 119 21.27 -1.21 -15.90
CA VAL A 119 21.39 -0.38 -14.70
C VAL A 119 20.74 -1.08 -13.52
N THR A 120 21.49 -1.20 -12.43
CA THR A 120 20.93 -1.56 -11.13
C THR A 120 20.39 -0.31 -10.45
N LEU A 121 19.09 -0.32 -10.21
CA LEU A 121 18.37 0.71 -9.48
C LEU A 121 18.24 0.25 -8.03
N VAL A 122 18.62 1.10 -7.08
CA VAL A 122 18.62 0.77 -5.65
C VAL A 122 17.93 1.87 -4.85
N CYS A 123 17.01 1.52 -3.96
CA CYS A 123 16.42 2.47 -3.04
C CYS A 123 17.45 2.86 -1.98
N ALA A 124 17.55 4.15 -1.63
CA ALA A 124 18.35 4.58 -0.48
C ALA A 124 17.93 3.88 0.83
N GLY A 125 16.66 3.46 0.90
CA GLY A 125 16.11 2.71 2.02
C GLY A 125 16.38 1.20 2.01
N ASN A 126 17.07 0.63 1.01
CA ASN A 126 17.35 -0.81 1.02
C ASN A 126 18.02 -1.24 2.34
N ARG A 127 17.58 -2.38 2.90
CA ARG A 127 18.00 -2.91 4.20
C ARG A 127 17.66 -2.02 5.41
N ARG A 128 16.68 -1.11 5.30
CA ARG A 128 16.26 -0.22 6.40
C ARG A 128 15.75 -0.97 7.63
N LYS A 129 15.02 -2.07 7.44
CA LYS A 129 14.41 -2.79 8.57
C LYS A 129 15.46 -3.26 9.58
N GLU A 130 16.65 -3.66 9.13
CA GLU A 130 17.76 -4.02 10.01
C GLU A 130 18.16 -2.88 10.98
N GLN A 131 18.20 -1.63 10.50
CA GLN A 131 18.44 -0.49 11.38
C GLN A 131 17.26 -0.22 12.31
N ASN A 132 16.03 -0.36 11.83
CA ASN A 132 14.83 -0.17 12.64
C ASN A 132 14.70 -1.22 13.76
N MET A 133 15.26 -2.43 13.59
CA MET A 133 15.35 -3.42 14.66
C MET A 133 16.32 -3.01 15.78
N VAL A 134 17.33 -2.21 15.48
CA VAL A 134 18.25 -1.64 16.48
C VAL A 134 17.62 -0.45 17.16
N LEU A 135 17.16 0.52 16.37
CA LEU A 135 16.50 1.72 16.82
C LEU A 135 15.61 2.26 15.71
N LYS A 136 14.33 2.46 15.97
CA LYS A 136 13.36 2.91 14.97
C LYS A 136 13.69 4.33 14.47
N GLY A 137 13.99 4.44 13.17
CA GLY A 137 14.22 5.70 12.47
C GLY A 137 12.94 6.34 11.92
N LEU A 138 13.10 7.20 10.91
CA LEU A 138 12.02 7.96 10.25
C LEU A 138 11.31 7.16 9.12
N GLY A 139 11.98 6.15 8.56
CA GLY A 139 11.52 5.46 7.36
C GLY A 139 10.87 4.10 7.62
N PHE A 140 10.03 3.67 6.68
CA PHE A 140 9.37 2.36 6.67
C PHE A 140 10.32 1.20 6.29
N ASN A 141 9.89 -0.02 6.60
CA ASN A 141 10.74 -1.23 6.65
C ASN A 141 10.98 -1.90 5.30
N TRP A 142 12.06 -1.53 4.59
CA TRP A 142 12.61 -2.36 3.49
C TRP A 142 13.42 -3.55 4.05
N GLY A 143 13.26 -4.71 3.43
CA GLY A 143 14.20 -5.81 3.49
C GLY A 143 15.40 -5.59 2.57
N ALA A 144 15.99 -6.68 2.08
CA ALA A 144 17.16 -6.63 1.20
C ALA A 144 16.81 -6.67 -0.30
N ALA A 145 15.54 -6.50 -0.69
CA ALA A 145 15.11 -6.54 -2.08
C ALA A 145 14.64 -5.16 -2.59
N GLY A 146 15.02 -4.07 -1.92
CA GLY A 146 14.89 -2.69 -2.42
C GLY A 146 15.90 -2.36 -3.53
N VAL A 147 16.11 -3.30 -4.44
CA VAL A 147 17.08 -3.29 -5.55
C VAL A 147 16.52 -4.11 -6.72
N SER A 148 16.74 -3.63 -7.94
CA SER A 148 16.36 -4.34 -9.17
C SER A 148 17.25 -3.88 -10.33
N THR A 149 17.46 -4.74 -11.33
CA THR A 149 18.33 -4.42 -12.48
C THR A 149 17.56 -4.59 -13.77
N GLY A 150 17.70 -3.66 -14.71
CA GLY A 150 17.05 -3.75 -16.00
C GLY A 150 17.81 -3.04 -17.11
N LEU A 151 17.39 -3.31 -18.35
CA LEU A 151 17.92 -2.64 -19.54
C LEU A 151 17.08 -1.39 -19.83
N PHE A 152 17.61 -0.21 -19.54
CA PHE A 152 16.91 1.05 -19.77
C PHE A 152 17.24 1.61 -21.16
N THR A 153 16.21 1.90 -21.96
CA THR A 153 16.33 2.41 -23.34
C THR A 153 15.93 3.88 -23.41
N GLY A 154 16.81 4.71 -23.96
CA GLY A 154 16.62 6.15 -24.02
C GLY A 154 17.72 6.88 -24.78
N VAL A 155 17.93 8.16 -24.43
CA VAL A 155 19.01 9.01 -24.95
C VAL A 155 19.85 9.56 -23.80
N TYR A 156 21.13 9.83 -24.05
CA TYR A 156 21.99 10.42 -23.04
C TYR A 156 21.53 11.84 -22.69
N LEU A 157 21.43 12.13 -21.39
CA LEU A 157 21.16 13.48 -20.89
C LEU A 157 22.26 14.46 -21.34
N ALA A 158 23.52 14.01 -21.36
CA ALA A 158 24.65 14.80 -21.81
C ALA A 158 24.46 15.35 -23.23
N ASP A 159 23.83 14.58 -24.13
CA ASP A 159 23.62 14.95 -25.53
C ASP A 159 22.53 16.01 -25.66
N ILE A 160 21.46 15.89 -24.85
CA ILE A 160 20.42 16.91 -24.75
C ILE A 160 21.01 18.22 -24.22
N LEU A 161 21.80 18.16 -23.16
CA LEU A 161 22.42 19.34 -22.56
C LEU A 161 23.45 19.97 -23.51
N ASP A 162 24.28 19.17 -24.19
CA ASP A 162 25.19 19.69 -25.21
C ASP A 162 24.45 20.41 -26.33
N TYR A 163 23.27 19.92 -26.73
CA TYR A 163 22.44 20.60 -27.72
C TYR A 163 21.83 21.92 -27.19
N CYS A 164 21.41 21.99 -25.93
CA CYS A 164 20.82 23.20 -25.34
C CYS A 164 21.85 24.26 -24.92
N LYS A 165 23.11 23.86 -24.74
CA LYS A 165 24.27 24.69 -24.33
C LYS A 165 24.05 25.44 -23.00
N PRO A 166 24.43 24.88 -21.85
CA PRO A 166 24.37 25.56 -20.55
C PRO A 166 25.15 26.88 -20.54
N ARG A 167 24.53 27.96 -20.06
CA ARG A 167 25.13 29.29 -19.96
C ARG A 167 26.01 29.40 -18.72
N ASN A 168 27.16 30.07 -18.88
CA ASN A 168 28.06 30.44 -17.79
C ASN A 168 28.38 29.27 -16.84
N ALA A 169 28.59 28.07 -17.38
CA ALA A 169 28.77 26.87 -16.58
C ALA A 169 29.89 27.01 -15.55
N LEU A 170 29.65 26.54 -14.33
CA LEU A 170 30.64 26.40 -13.27
C LEU A 170 30.69 24.92 -12.88
N LEU A 171 31.52 24.17 -13.61
CA LEU A 171 31.61 22.72 -13.49
C LEU A 171 32.38 22.25 -12.25
N SER A 172 33.13 23.16 -11.60
CA SER A 172 33.85 22.85 -10.37
C SER A 172 32.88 22.57 -9.22
N SER A 173 33.13 21.47 -8.52
CA SER A 173 32.49 21.14 -7.24
C SER A 173 33.15 21.84 -6.04
N TYR A 174 34.22 22.61 -6.26
CA TYR A 174 35.02 23.25 -5.22
C TYR A 174 35.04 24.79 -5.30
N PRO A 175 34.97 25.50 -4.15
CA PRO A 175 34.90 24.95 -2.80
C PRO A 175 33.55 24.28 -2.49
N SER A 176 33.62 23.19 -1.74
CA SER A 176 32.51 22.33 -1.35
C SER A 176 31.55 23.07 -0.44
N GLY A 177 30.31 23.27 -0.90
CA GLY A 177 29.25 23.86 -0.08
C GLY A 177 27.97 24.23 -0.84
N ASP A 178 27.82 23.80 -2.11
CA ASP A 178 26.71 24.21 -3.00
C ASP A 178 26.29 25.68 -2.83
N GLN A 179 27.30 26.54 -2.65
CA GLN A 179 27.07 27.96 -2.50
C GLN A 179 26.35 28.45 -3.75
N HIS A 180 25.22 29.12 -3.54
CA HIS A 180 24.46 29.72 -4.62
C HIS A 180 25.31 30.84 -5.25
N ILE A 181 25.59 30.69 -6.55
CA ILE A 181 26.35 31.67 -7.34
C ILE A 181 25.43 32.13 -8.48
N PRO A 182 24.69 33.24 -8.29
CA PRO A 182 23.68 33.69 -9.25
C PRO A 182 24.18 33.72 -10.70
N GLY A 183 23.38 33.17 -11.61
CA GLY A 183 23.61 33.20 -13.06
C GLY A 183 24.71 32.28 -13.57
N ARG A 184 25.31 31.44 -12.72
CA ARG A 184 26.30 30.41 -13.10
C ARG A 184 25.65 29.03 -13.08
N ALA A 185 25.45 28.41 -14.23
CA ALA A 185 24.86 27.07 -14.28
C ALA A 185 25.74 26.04 -13.55
N ARG A 186 25.15 25.31 -12.59
CA ARG A 186 25.83 24.34 -11.72
C ARG A 186 25.04 23.07 -11.46
N HIS A 187 23.72 23.14 -11.57
CA HIS A 187 22.81 22.04 -11.30
C HIS A 187 21.87 21.82 -12.48
N VAL A 188 21.35 20.61 -12.56
CA VAL A 188 20.27 20.22 -13.47
C VAL A 188 19.14 19.71 -12.59
N ILE A 189 18.05 20.46 -12.52
CA ILE A 189 16.86 20.13 -11.75
C ILE A 189 15.91 19.32 -12.64
N PHE A 190 15.32 18.29 -12.07
CA PHE A 190 14.37 17.40 -12.72
C PHE A 190 13.05 17.41 -11.94
N GLU A 191 11.93 17.50 -12.64
CA GLU A 191 10.59 17.52 -12.05
C GLU A 191 9.67 16.52 -12.76
N GLY A 192 8.96 15.72 -11.96
CA GLY A 192 7.98 14.74 -12.42
C GLY A 192 6.62 15.37 -12.74
N ALA A 193 5.63 14.51 -13.01
CA ALA A 193 4.24 14.87 -13.25
C ALA A 193 3.30 14.50 -12.09
N ASP A 194 3.84 13.86 -11.05
CA ASP A 194 3.11 13.46 -9.86
C ASP A 194 2.74 14.68 -9.01
N GLU A 195 1.57 14.62 -8.39
CA GLU A 195 1.05 15.69 -7.54
C GLU A 195 1.16 15.25 -6.07
N LEU A 196 2.12 15.84 -5.34
CA LEU A 196 2.34 15.56 -3.91
C LEU A 196 1.92 16.77 -3.06
N PRO A 197 1.70 16.59 -1.73
CA PRO A 197 1.29 17.69 -0.85
C PRO A 197 2.22 18.92 -0.81
N LYS A 198 3.49 18.75 -1.21
CA LYS A 198 4.52 19.82 -1.26
C LYS A 198 4.97 20.15 -2.68
N GLY A 199 4.12 19.89 -3.66
CA GLY A 199 4.39 20.10 -5.09
C GLY A 199 4.90 18.84 -5.78
N LYS A 200 5.13 18.95 -7.09
CA LYS A 200 5.58 17.83 -7.92
C LYS A 200 6.96 17.36 -7.51
N TYR A 201 7.18 16.04 -7.51
CA TYR A 201 8.45 15.50 -7.09
C TYR A 201 9.60 16.08 -7.91
N GLY A 202 10.55 16.71 -7.21
CA GLY A 202 11.73 17.30 -7.83
C GLY A 202 13.01 17.02 -7.05
N THR A 203 14.11 16.92 -7.79
CA THR A 203 15.48 16.78 -7.26
C THR A 203 16.48 17.33 -8.29
N SER A 204 17.78 17.30 -8.01
CA SER A 204 18.79 17.79 -8.95
C SER A 204 20.03 16.90 -9.03
N GLN A 205 20.80 17.06 -10.11
CA GLN A 205 22.14 16.55 -10.30
C GLN A 205 23.12 17.70 -10.47
N ARG A 206 24.41 17.44 -10.23
CA ARG A 206 25.48 18.37 -10.63
C ARG A 206 25.55 18.46 -12.14
N LEU A 207 25.67 19.67 -12.67
CA LEU A 207 25.80 19.91 -14.11
C LEU A 207 27.03 19.22 -14.69
N SER A 208 28.16 19.21 -13.96
CA SER A 208 29.37 18.52 -14.40
C SER A 208 29.18 17.02 -14.58
N TRP A 209 28.34 16.38 -13.77
CA TRP A 209 28.01 14.97 -13.92
C TRP A 209 26.97 14.73 -15.01
N ALA A 210 25.99 15.63 -15.15
CA ALA A 210 24.97 15.54 -16.19
C ALA A 210 25.53 15.73 -17.60
N LEU A 211 26.62 16.49 -17.75
CA LEU A 211 27.37 16.66 -19.01
C LEU A 211 28.35 15.51 -19.29
N ASP A 212 28.70 14.71 -18.28
CA ASP A 212 29.65 13.61 -18.44
C ASP A 212 28.92 12.36 -18.94
N ARG A 213 29.06 12.07 -20.24
CA ARG A 213 28.46 10.89 -20.85
C ARG A 213 28.93 9.58 -20.19
N SER A 214 30.13 9.52 -19.60
CA SER A 214 30.63 8.32 -18.91
C SER A 214 29.81 7.96 -17.68
N LYS A 215 29.09 8.92 -17.07
CA LYS A 215 28.16 8.67 -15.96
C LYS A 215 26.86 7.99 -16.41
N GLY A 216 26.62 7.85 -17.71
CA GLY A 216 25.55 7.03 -18.26
C GLY A 216 24.13 7.52 -17.98
N MET A 217 23.92 8.81 -17.68
CA MET A 217 22.59 9.33 -17.37
C MET A 217 21.68 9.32 -18.60
N LEU A 218 20.51 8.70 -18.49
CA LEU A 218 19.55 8.54 -19.59
C LEU A 218 18.22 9.25 -19.32
N ILE A 219 17.65 9.80 -20.37
CA ILE A 219 16.21 10.08 -20.48
C ILE A 219 15.57 8.89 -21.17
N SER A 220 14.85 8.07 -20.41
CA SER A 220 14.46 6.70 -20.75
C SER A 220 12.94 6.58 -20.90
N TRP A 221 12.50 5.87 -21.94
CA TRP A 221 11.09 5.52 -22.19
C TRP A 221 10.85 4.00 -22.18
N GLY A 222 11.91 3.19 -22.25
CA GLY A 222 11.82 1.74 -22.24
C GLY A 222 12.57 1.08 -21.09
N LEU A 223 12.09 -0.09 -20.67
CA LEU A 223 12.71 -0.97 -19.68
C LEU A 223 12.57 -2.43 -20.14
N ASN A 224 13.69 -3.14 -20.23
CA ASN A 224 13.79 -4.53 -20.72
C ASN A 224 13.24 -4.74 -22.14
N GLY A 225 13.16 -3.68 -22.95
CA GLY A 225 12.71 -3.74 -24.35
C GLY A 225 11.21 -3.50 -24.53
N GLU A 226 10.51 -3.26 -23.42
CA GLU A 226 9.11 -2.87 -23.38
C GLU A 226 9.01 -1.39 -22.96
N ASP A 227 7.85 -0.78 -23.16
CA ASP A 227 7.56 0.53 -22.57
C ASP A 227 7.60 0.43 -21.03
N LEU A 228 7.91 1.55 -20.38
CA LEU A 228 7.83 1.64 -18.92
C LEU A 228 6.43 1.27 -18.43
N LEU A 229 6.31 0.50 -17.35
CA LEU A 229 5.05 0.41 -16.62
C LEU A 229 4.74 1.73 -15.88
N PRO A 230 3.46 2.02 -15.57
CA PRO A 230 3.05 3.21 -14.83
C PRO A 230 3.86 3.48 -13.57
N ASP A 231 4.05 2.47 -12.72
CA ASP A 231 4.81 2.55 -11.47
C ASP A 231 6.29 2.94 -11.67
N HIS A 232 6.80 2.70 -12.88
CA HIS A 232 8.19 2.93 -13.27
C HIS A 232 8.39 4.19 -14.10
N GLY A 233 7.36 5.02 -14.25
CA GLY A 233 7.49 6.36 -14.84
C GLY A 233 6.98 6.50 -16.26
N TYR A 234 6.07 5.63 -16.72
CA TYR A 234 5.45 5.78 -18.05
C TYR A 234 4.89 7.20 -18.28
N PRO A 235 5.25 7.89 -19.38
CA PRO A 235 5.98 7.37 -20.54
C PRO A 235 7.48 7.69 -20.55
N LEU A 236 7.97 8.49 -19.60
CA LEU A 236 9.34 9.01 -19.63
C LEU A 236 9.90 9.19 -18.22
N ARG A 237 11.16 8.77 -18.00
CA ARG A 237 11.85 8.96 -16.72
C ARG A 237 13.32 9.34 -16.91
N LEU A 238 13.92 9.87 -15.85
CA LEU A 238 15.37 9.95 -15.69
C LEU A 238 15.91 8.63 -15.12
N VAL A 239 17.07 8.20 -15.60
CA VAL A 239 17.86 7.07 -15.06
C VAL A 239 19.29 7.56 -14.82
N VAL A 240 19.84 7.30 -13.62
CA VAL A 240 21.15 7.81 -13.19
C VAL A 240 21.98 6.65 -12.63
N PRO A 241 22.78 5.96 -13.46
CA PRO A 241 23.55 4.79 -13.01
C PRO A 241 24.44 5.06 -11.79
N GLY A 242 24.56 4.04 -10.92
CA GLY A 242 25.42 4.10 -9.72
C GLY A 242 24.95 5.06 -8.64
N GLN A 243 23.74 5.62 -8.75
CA GLN A 243 23.14 6.50 -7.75
C GLN A 243 21.85 5.91 -7.17
N ILE A 244 21.40 6.45 -6.03
CA ILE A 244 20.12 6.06 -5.42
C ILE A 244 18.93 6.35 -6.34
N GLY A 245 17.91 5.51 -6.28
CA GLY A 245 16.66 5.66 -7.04
C GLY A 245 15.93 6.98 -6.78
N GLY A 246 16.13 7.60 -5.61
CA GLY A 246 15.62 8.95 -5.29
C GLY A 246 16.22 10.09 -6.12
N ARG A 247 17.13 9.80 -7.06
CA ARG A 247 17.60 10.77 -8.06
C ARG A 247 17.11 10.47 -9.48
N MET A 248 16.32 9.41 -9.66
CA MET A 248 15.84 8.92 -10.95
C MET A 248 14.35 9.25 -11.13
N VAL A 249 14.07 10.54 -11.31
CA VAL A 249 12.71 11.12 -11.38
C VAL A 249 11.84 10.38 -12.41
N LYS A 250 10.68 9.91 -11.96
CA LYS A 250 9.65 9.27 -12.78
C LYS A 250 8.72 10.31 -13.39
N TRP A 251 8.03 9.95 -14.48
CA TRP A 251 7.04 10.80 -15.14
C TRP A 251 7.60 12.19 -15.50
N LEU A 252 8.82 12.21 -16.05
CA LEU A 252 9.63 13.41 -16.22
C LEU A 252 9.00 14.40 -17.21
N GLN A 253 8.71 15.61 -16.73
CA GLN A 253 8.14 16.69 -17.54
C GLN A 253 9.11 17.85 -17.77
N ARG A 254 9.98 18.15 -16.79
CA ARG A 254 10.83 19.35 -16.83
C ARG A 254 12.27 19.04 -16.46
N ILE A 255 13.18 19.63 -17.23
CA ILE A 255 14.61 19.74 -16.94
C ILE A 255 14.97 21.23 -16.91
N GLU A 256 15.51 21.69 -15.80
CA GLU A 256 15.95 23.07 -15.63
C GLU A 256 17.45 23.10 -15.35
N VAL A 257 18.23 23.79 -16.17
CA VAL A 257 19.62 24.10 -15.85
C VAL A 257 19.63 25.31 -14.92
N SER A 258 20.19 25.15 -13.73
CA SER A 258 20.07 26.12 -12.65
C SER A 258 21.40 26.41 -11.97
N ASP A 259 21.47 27.53 -11.26
CA ASP A 259 22.63 27.98 -10.47
C ASP A 259 22.56 27.55 -9.00
N ARG A 260 21.52 26.78 -8.65
CA ARG A 260 21.26 26.19 -7.35
C ARG A 260 20.67 24.80 -7.50
N GLU A 261 20.80 23.99 -6.47
CA GLU A 261 20.13 22.69 -6.41
C GLU A 261 18.60 22.84 -6.36
N SER A 262 17.90 21.73 -6.54
CA SER A 262 16.44 21.72 -6.46
C SER A 262 15.96 22.30 -5.14
N GLN A 263 14.96 23.17 -5.19
CA GLN A 263 14.34 23.75 -3.99
C GLN A 263 13.11 22.96 -3.53
N HIS A 264 12.85 21.79 -4.13
CA HIS A 264 11.72 20.95 -3.78
C HIS A 264 11.89 20.34 -2.38
N TYR A 265 10.80 20.23 -1.61
CA TYR A 265 10.81 19.75 -0.22
C TYR A 265 11.52 18.39 -0.06
N LEU A 266 11.21 17.42 -0.90
CA LEU A 266 11.81 16.07 -0.85
C LEU A 266 13.26 16.00 -1.36
N HIS A 267 13.81 17.09 -1.91
CA HIS A 267 15.24 17.18 -2.16
C HIS A 267 16.03 17.35 -0.86
N PHE A 268 15.47 18.11 0.09
CA PHE A 268 16.09 18.40 1.39
C PHE A 268 15.69 17.38 2.46
N PHE A 269 14.39 17.12 2.63
CA PHE A 269 13.83 16.36 3.76
C PHE A 269 13.70 14.84 3.50
N ASP A 270 14.33 14.36 2.43
CA ASP A 270 14.42 12.93 2.10
C ASP A 270 15.78 12.64 1.47
N ASN A 271 16.17 11.36 1.38
CA ASN A 271 17.40 10.93 0.71
C ASN A 271 18.69 11.61 1.22
N LYS A 272 18.81 11.73 2.54
CA LYS A 272 20.02 12.18 3.25
C LYS A 272 20.54 11.13 4.24
N LEU A 273 21.87 11.05 4.33
CA LEU A 273 22.58 10.22 5.31
C LEU A 273 23.08 11.14 6.43
N LEU A 274 22.25 11.35 7.44
CA LEU A 274 22.58 12.22 8.57
C LEU A 274 23.64 11.56 9.48
N PRO A 275 24.47 12.35 10.19
CA PRO A 275 25.46 11.81 11.12
C PRO A 275 24.84 10.92 12.20
N THR A 276 25.56 9.88 12.64
CA THR A 276 25.08 8.95 13.70
C THR A 276 24.73 9.64 15.02
N THR A 277 25.31 10.82 15.28
CA THR A 277 25.02 11.63 16.47
C THR A 277 23.67 12.35 16.40
N VAL A 278 23.06 12.44 15.22
CA VAL A 278 21.76 13.09 15.00
C VAL A 278 20.67 12.05 15.19
N THR A 279 19.89 12.21 16.24
CA THR A 279 18.74 11.34 16.49
C THR A 279 17.62 11.60 15.48
N ALA A 280 16.69 10.66 15.34
CA ALA A 280 15.45 10.89 14.58
C ALA A 280 14.71 12.14 15.08
N ASP A 281 14.83 12.41 16.37
CA ASP A 281 14.16 13.52 17.02
C ASP A 281 14.79 14.88 16.65
N GLN A 282 16.12 14.94 16.69
CA GLN A 282 16.86 16.12 16.27
C GLN A 282 16.66 16.38 14.78
N ALA A 283 16.66 15.32 13.95
CA ALA A 283 16.39 15.44 12.54
C ALA A 283 15.02 16.09 12.29
N ARG A 284 13.97 15.74 13.04
CA ARG A 284 12.65 16.39 12.90
C ARG A 284 12.62 17.86 13.30
N LYS A 285 13.32 18.21 14.39
CA LYS A 285 13.23 19.54 15.01
C LYS A 285 14.18 20.56 14.40
N GLU A 286 15.28 20.11 13.80
CA GLU A 286 16.39 20.97 13.39
C GLU A 286 16.60 20.93 11.87
N ASP A 287 15.96 21.86 11.16
CA ASP A 287 16.06 22.01 9.69
C ASP A 287 17.48 22.09 9.15
N LYS A 288 18.43 22.64 9.93
CA LYS A 288 19.83 22.79 9.51
C LYS A 288 20.48 21.48 9.02
N TRP A 289 20.05 20.32 9.55
CA TRP A 289 20.57 19.02 9.11
C TRP A 289 20.13 18.69 7.69
N TRP A 290 18.94 19.11 7.28
CA TRP A 290 18.39 18.84 5.96
C TRP A 290 18.87 19.81 4.88
N TYR A 291 19.33 21.00 5.24
CA TYR A 291 19.90 21.96 4.29
C TYR A 291 21.42 21.85 4.12
N ASP A 292 22.09 21.02 4.92
CA ASP A 292 23.52 20.80 4.75
C ASP A 292 23.78 19.84 3.55
N PRO A 293 24.46 20.31 2.48
CA PRO A 293 24.67 19.52 1.26
C PRO A 293 25.61 18.33 1.47
N LYS A 294 26.41 18.30 2.54
CA LYS A 294 27.33 17.18 2.84
C LYS A 294 26.60 15.85 3.07
N TYR A 295 25.33 15.90 3.49
CA TYR A 295 24.56 14.71 3.83
C TYR A 295 23.67 14.22 2.66
N VAL A 296 23.67 14.92 1.52
CA VAL A 296 22.92 14.51 0.33
C VAL A 296 23.48 13.18 -0.17
N ILE A 297 22.59 12.19 -0.31
CA ILE A 297 22.97 10.92 -0.92
C ILE A 297 22.85 11.07 -2.44
N ASN A 298 23.93 10.75 -3.16
CA ASN A 298 23.95 10.63 -4.61
C ASN A 298 24.39 9.22 -4.99
N GLU A 299 25.69 8.97 -5.01
CA GLU A 299 26.25 7.64 -5.31
C GLU A 299 25.92 6.62 -4.21
N LEU A 300 25.70 5.36 -4.63
CA LEU A 300 25.52 4.24 -3.72
C LEU A 300 26.82 3.88 -3.00
N ASN A 301 26.71 3.31 -1.80
CA ASN A 301 27.82 2.67 -1.10
C ASN A 301 27.92 1.19 -1.50
N VAL A 302 29.06 0.57 -1.17
CA VAL A 302 29.26 -0.87 -1.36
C VAL A 302 28.27 -1.64 -0.48
N ASN A 303 27.56 -2.60 -1.06
CA ASN A 303 26.58 -3.42 -0.36
C ASN A 303 26.51 -4.83 -0.94
N ALA A 304 26.10 -5.79 -0.12
CA ALA A 304 25.89 -7.17 -0.50
C ALA A 304 24.84 -7.81 0.43
N ALA A 305 24.12 -8.81 -0.08
CA ALA A 305 23.20 -9.62 0.71
C ALA A 305 23.30 -11.09 0.29
N ILE A 306 23.04 -11.98 1.25
CA ILE A 306 22.96 -13.42 1.03
C ILE A 306 21.51 -13.73 0.59
N CYS A 307 21.33 -14.47 -0.49
CA CYS A 307 20.02 -14.87 -1.01
C CYS A 307 19.77 -16.39 -0.84
N SER A 308 20.83 -17.18 -0.91
CA SER A 308 20.82 -18.63 -0.65
C SER A 308 21.87 -18.95 0.42
N PRO A 309 21.52 -19.71 1.48
CA PRO A 309 20.18 -20.23 1.80
C PRO A 309 19.17 -19.10 2.09
N SER A 310 17.90 -19.32 1.77
CA SER A 310 16.81 -18.36 2.03
C SER A 310 16.39 -18.37 3.51
N HIS A 311 15.62 -17.36 3.91
CA HIS A 311 15.05 -17.30 5.25
C HIS A 311 14.18 -18.54 5.54
N ASN A 312 14.46 -19.20 6.67
CA ASN A 312 13.88 -20.47 7.12
C ASN A 312 14.13 -21.69 6.21
N ASP A 313 15.07 -21.63 5.27
CA ASP A 313 15.53 -22.85 4.61
C ASP A 313 16.15 -23.79 5.65
N THR A 314 15.94 -25.09 5.43
CA THR A 314 16.49 -26.16 6.26
C THR A 314 17.31 -27.13 5.42
N VAL A 315 18.39 -27.66 5.99
CA VAL A 315 19.24 -28.67 5.35
C VAL A 315 19.48 -29.81 6.33
N GLN A 316 19.10 -31.02 5.92
CA GLN A 316 19.35 -32.24 6.69
C GLN A 316 20.83 -32.64 6.57
N LEU A 317 21.50 -32.83 7.70
CA LEU A 317 22.88 -33.31 7.73
C LEU A 317 22.94 -34.80 7.42
N ALA A 318 23.91 -35.20 6.60
CA ALA A 318 24.17 -36.61 6.33
C ALA A 318 24.56 -37.36 7.62
N SER A 319 23.94 -38.52 7.85
CA SER A 319 24.25 -39.40 8.98
C SER A 319 25.66 -39.99 8.90
N ASP A 320 26.17 -40.21 7.69
CA ASP A 320 27.53 -40.65 7.44
C ASP A 320 28.53 -39.49 7.62
N THR A 321 29.54 -39.66 8.47
CA THR A 321 30.61 -38.69 8.74
C THR A 321 31.70 -38.65 7.67
N SER A 322 31.72 -39.61 6.74
CA SER A 322 32.69 -39.65 5.64
C SER A 322 32.24 -38.88 4.39
N MET A 323 30.96 -38.52 4.30
CA MET A 323 30.39 -37.83 3.13
C MET A 323 30.47 -36.31 3.27
N THR A 324 31.12 -35.64 2.31
CA THR A 324 31.11 -34.18 2.17
C THR A 324 29.73 -33.71 1.70
N GLN A 325 29.16 -32.70 2.34
CA GLN A 325 27.86 -32.15 1.97
C GLN A 325 28.00 -30.67 1.62
N ILE A 326 28.03 -30.37 0.33
CA ILE A 326 28.25 -29.01 -0.17
C ILE A 326 26.93 -28.23 -0.26
N LEU A 327 26.92 -27.02 0.29
CA LEU A 327 25.89 -26.00 0.09
C LEU A 327 26.50 -24.79 -0.60
N ALA A 328 25.81 -24.27 -1.62
CA ALA A 328 26.16 -23.01 -2.25
C ALA A 328 25.57 -21.85 -1.44
N ILE A 329 26.44 -21.04 -0.87
CA ILE A 329 26.10 -19.73 -0.29
C ILE A 329 26.21 -18.71 -1.41
N GLU A 330 25.12 -18.04 -1.74
CA GLU A 330 25.03 -17.19 -2.93
C GLU A 330 24.27 -15.90 -2.64
N GLY A 331 24.58 -14.86 -3.41
CA GLY A 331 23.92 -13.58 -3.28
C GLY A 331 24.32 -12.58 -4.36
N TYR A 332 23.93 -11.34 -4.15
CA TYR A 332 24.31 -10.22 -5.02
C TYR A 332 25.22 -9.24 -4.27
N ALA A 333 25.96 -8.42 -5.02
CA ALA A 333 26.66 -7.25 -4.52
C ALA A 333 26.56 -6.08 -5.51
N TYR A 334 26.60 -4.84 -5.00
CA TYR A 334 26.59 -3.62 -5.81
C TYR A 334 27.38 -2.50 -5.13
N THR A 335 27.78 -1.48 -5.90
CA THR A 335 28.32 -0.22 -5.41
C THR A 335 27.83 0.93 -6.31
N GLY A 336 28.20 2.17 -5.97
CA GLY A 336 27.83 3.36 -6.72
C GLY A 336 28.90 3.90 -7.64
N GLY A 337 28.58 5.01 -8.31
CA GLY A 337 29.53 5.83 -9.05
C GLY A 337 30.21 5.19 -10.26
N GLY A 338 29.70 4.06 -10.73
CA GLY A 338 30.31 3.29 -11.82
C GLY A 338 31.45 2.38 -11.35
N ARG A 339 31.63 2.19 -10.04
CA ARG A 339 32.73 1.38 -9.53
C ARG A 339 32.48 -0.13 -9.67
N ARG A 340 33.53 -0.89 -9.91
CA ARG A 340 33.46 -2.36 -9.91
C ARG A 340 33.60 -2.94 -8.51
N ILE A 341 32.73 -3.89 -8.13
CA ILE A 341 32.98 -4.78 -6.99
C ILE A 341 34.12 -5.72 -7.38
N THR A 342 35.26 -5.67 -6.68
CA THR A 342 36.44 -6.49 -7.00
C THR A 342 36.55 -7.72 -6.12
N ARG A 343 35.86 -7.71 -4.97
CA ARG A 343 35.96 -8.77 -3.98
C ARG A 343 34.69 -8.93 -3.17
N VAL A 344 34.27 -10.17 -2.98
CA VAL A 344 33.23 -10.57 -2.02
C VAL A 344 33.80 -11.69 -1.16
N GLU A 345 33.65 -11.56 0.14
CA GLU A 345 34.19 -12.50 1.12
C GLU A 345 33.09 -12.93 2.09
N VAL A 346 33.10 -14.21 2.46
CA VAL A 346 32.20 -14.79 3.45
C VAL A 346 33.00 -15.31 4.64
N THR A 347 32.55 -14.97 5.84
CA THR A 347 33.06 -15.51 7.09
C THR A 347 32.03 -16.43 7.72
N LEU A 348 32.52 -17.48 8.38
CA LEU A 348 31.75 -18.47 9.13
C LEU A 348 32.10 -18.46 10.63
N ASP A 349 32.98 -17.56 11.05
CA ASP A 349 33.58 -17.48 12.39
C ASP A 349 33.56 -16.03 12.95
N ASP A 350 32.55 -15.25 12.54
CA ASP A 350 32.34 -13.84 12.92
C ASP A 350 33.53 -12.90 12.57
N GLY A 351 34.20 -13.21 11.46
CA GLY A 351 35.20 -12.35 10.84
C GLY A 351 36.64 -12.63 11.25
N GLU A 352 36.90 -13.70 12.02
CA GLU A 352 38.25 -14.19 12.32
C GLU A 352 38.97 -14.62 11.04
N THR A 353 38.28 -15.36 10.17
CA THR A 353 38.76 -15.74 8.84
C THR A 353 37.74 -15.46 7.74
N TRP A 354 38.22 -15.37 6.50
CA TRP A 354 37.42 -14.99 5.33
C TRP A 354 37.70 -15.91 4.16
N ASN A 355 36.64 -16.37 3.50
CA ASN A 355 36.68 -17.17 2.29
C ASN A 355 36.32 -16.27 1.10
N LEU A 356 37.18 -16.30 0.07
CA LEU A 356 36.96 -15.54 -1.15
C LEU A 356 35.87 -16.20 -2.00
N CYS A 357 34.89 -15.42 -2.45
CA CYS A 357 33.81 -15.90 -3.31
C CYS A 357 34.16 -15.77 -4.79
N ASP A 358 33.59 -16.65 -5.61
CA ASP A 358 33.59 -16.49 -7.07
C ASP A 358 32.57 -15.41 -7.45
N ILE A 359 32.98 -14.42 -8.24
CA ILE A 359 32.10 -13.32 -8.68
C ILE A 359 31.81 -13.46 -10.17
N LYS A 360 30.54 -13.33 -10.54
CA LYS A 360 30.05 -13.24 -11.91
C LYS A 360 29.56 -11.83 -12.20
N TYR A 361 30.03 -11.26 -13.31
CA TYR A 361 29.66 -9.93 -13.81
C TYR A 361 28.89 -10.06 -15.13
N PRO A 362 27.57 -10.32 -15.12
CA PRO A 362 26.84 -10.46 -16.39
C PRO A 362 26.85 -9.19 -17.24
N GLU A 363 27.06 -8.01 -16.65
CA GLU A 363 27.25 -6.75 -17.37
C GLU A 363 28.38 -6.82 -18.41
N ASP A 364 29.46 -7.55 -18.13
CA ASP A 364 30.61 -7.65 -19.02
C ASP A 364 30.28 -8.40 -20.33
N LEU A 365 29.18 -9.16 -20.36
CA LEU A 365 28.70 -9.74 -21.62
C LEU A 365 28.36 -8.66 -22.65
N TYR A 366 27.88 -7.49 -22.22
CA TYR A 366 27.58 -6.36 -23.11
C TYR A 366 28.83 -5.52 -23.46
N ARG A 367 29.97 -5.78 -22.81
CA ARG A 367 31.29 -5.25 -23.24
C ARG A 367 31.92 -6.15 -24.28
N VAL A 368 31.81 -7.46 -24.10
CA VAL A 368 32.42 -8.46 -24.99
C VAL A 368 31.58 -8.64 -26.26
N TYR A 369 30.26 -8.60 -26.12
CA TYR A 369 29.30 -8.83 -27.21
C TYR A 369 28.31 -7.65 -27.31
N PRO A 370 28.77 -6.48 -27.79
CA PRO A 370 27.90 -5.32 -27.94
C PRO A 370 26.80 -5.58 -28.98
N ILE A 371 25.65 -4.96 -28.78
CA ILE A 371 24.47 -5.06 -29.64
C ILE A 371 24.23 -3.70 -30.28
N GLY A 372 24.42 -3.59 -31.60
CA GLY A 372 24.17 -2.36 -32.35
C GLY A 372 22.86 -2.41 -33.14
N ASN A 373 22.21 -1.26 -33.31
CA ASN A 373 21.05 -1.05 -34.19
C ASN A 373 19.88 -2.04 -33.98
N HIS A 374 19.67 -2.49 -32.74
CA HIS A 374 18.56 -3.39 -32.43
C HIS A 374 17.24 -2.63 -32.40
N HIS A 375 16.18 -3.22 -32.98
CA HIS A 375 14.88 -2.55 -33.10
C HIS A 375 14.32 -2.06 -31.75
N TYR A 376 14.46 -2.87 -30.69
CA TYR A 376 13.93 -2.55 -29.35
C TYR A 376 14.96 -1.89 -28.41
N TYR A 377 16.26 -2.11 -28.64
CA TYR A 377 17.33 -1.74 -27.70
C TYR A 377 18.29 -0.66 -28.25
N GLY A 378 18.07 -0.18 -29.48
CA GLY A 378 19.00 0.73 -30.13
C GLY A 378 20.43 0.17 -30.09
N SER A 379 21.37 0.96 -29.57
CA SER A 379 22.72 0.51 -29.26
C SER A 379 22.88 0.17 -27.77
N LEU A 380 23.15 -1.10 -27.47
CA LEU A 380 23.60 -1.59 -26.17
C LEU A 380 25.08 -1.97 -26.30
N ASP A 381 25.95 -1.00 -26.01
CA ASP A 381 27.38 -1.11 -26.22
C ASP A 381 28.14 -0.52 -25.02
N LEU A 382 28.85 -1.38 -24.29
CA LEU A 382 29.68 -0.99 -23.14
C LEU A 382 31.18 -1.08 -23.44
N THR A 383 31.60 -1.19 -24.71
CA THR A 383 33.01 -1.37 -25.10
C THR A 383 33.89 -0.17 -24.75
N MET A 384 33.32 1.03 -24.68
CA MET A 384 34.06 2.29 -24.50
C MET A 384 33.97 2.87 -23.08
N THR A 385 33.35 2.17 -22.13
CA THR A 385 33.25 2.61 -20.73
C THR A 385 33.99 1.62 -19.85
N ASP A 386 34.67 2.08 -18.79
CA ASP A 386 35.17 1.19 -17.74
C ASP A 386 34.20 1.12 -16.54
N MET A 387 33.15 1.95 -16.55
CA MET A 387 32.18 2.06 -15.46
C MET A 387 31.27 0.84 -15.39
N SER A 388 31.08 0.27 -14.21
CA SER A 388 30.13 -0.81 -13.92
C SER A 388 28.83 -0.23 -13.35
N PHE A 389 27.73 -0.37 -14.08
CA PHE A 389 26.43 0.21 -13.75
C PHE A 389 25.48 -0.77 -13.09
N SER A 390 25.84 -2.06 -13.06
CA SER A 390 25.00 -3.13 -12.55
C SER A 390 25.63 -3.90 -11.39
N TRP A 391 24.77 -4.59 -10.64
CA TRP A 391 25.14 -5.56 -9.63
C TRP A 391 25.93 -6.74 -10.22
N CYS A 392 26.65 -7.43 -9.35
CA CYS A 392 27.26 -8.72 -9.64
C CYS A 392 26.67 -9.80 -8.74
N PHE A 393 26.85 -11.05 -9.15
CA PHE A 393 26.42 -12.22 -8.38
C PHE A 393 27.65 -12.92 -7.84
N TRP A 394 27.57 -13.47 -6.64
CA TRP A 394 28.69 -14.18 -6.02
C TRP A 394 28.25 -15.52 -5.46
N LYS A 395 29.19 -16.45 -5.38
CA LYS A 395 28.98 -17.81 -4.89
C LYS A 395 30.18 -18.29 -4.06
N LEU A 396 29.90 -19.04 -3.01
CA LEU A 396 30.88 -19.82 -2.25
C LEU A 396 30.30 -21.21 -1.98
N GLU A 397 31.05 -22.26 -2.32
CA GLU A 397 30.70 -23.64 -1.96
C GLU A 397 31.29 -23.98 -0.59
N VAL A 398 30.42 -24.40 0.35
CA VAL A 398 30.80 -24.68 1.73
C VAL A 398 30.38 -26.11 2.10
N ASP A 399 31.30 -26.88 2.66
CA ASP A 399 30.96 -28.15 3.32
C ASP A 399 30.25 -27.87 4.65
N ILE A 400 28.93 -28.04 4.66
CA ILE A 400 28.10 -27.61 5.80
C ILE A 400 28.35 -28.42 7.05
N LYS A 401 28.82 -29.66 6.93
CA LYS A 401 29.12 -30.50 8.09
C LYS A 401 30.37 -29.99 8.78
N SER A 402 31.49 -29.97 8.07
CA SER A 402 32.78 -29.62 8.67
C SER A 402 32.97 -28.14 8.95
N LEU A 403 32.29 -27.24 8.21
CA LEU A 403 32.50 -25.79 8.33
C LEU A 403 31.40 -25.05 9.07
N LEU A 404 30.18 -25.60 9.14
CA LEU A 404 29.08 -24.99 9.89
C LEU A 404 28.72 -25.80 11.13
N ALA A 405 28.36 -27.08 10.95
CA ALA A 405 27.88 -27.91 12.04
C ALA A 405 28.97 -28.23 13.07
N ASP A 406 30.10 -28.80 12.66
CA ASP A 406 31.17 -29.24 13.57
C ASP A 406 31.90 -28.07 14.23
N ARG A 407 31.93 -26.90 13.59
CA ARG A 407 32.53 -25.67 14.12
C ARG A 407 31.58 -24.80 14.94
N ASP A 408 30.32 -25.19 15.06
CA ASP A 408 29.29 -24.42 15.74
C ASP A 408 29.19 -22.97 15.23
N ALA A 409 29.19 -22.82 13.90
CA ALA A 409 29.10 -21.52 13.25
C ALA A 409 27.74 -20.88 13.58
N GLY A 410 27.74 -19.78 14.34
CA GLY A 410 26.51 -19.08 14.68
C GLY A 410 25.96 -18.24 13.52
N PHE A 411 26.84 -17.65 12.71
CA PHE A 411 26.45 -16.80 11.58
C PHE A 411 27.29 -17.09 10.34
N ILE A 412 26.65 -17.01 9.19
CA ILE A 412 27.28 -16.77 7.90
C ILE A 412 27.19 -15.25 7.66
N ALA A 413 28.32 -14.57 7.46
CA ALA A 413 28.32 -13.14 7.15
C ALA A 413 29.06 -12.83 5.86
N VAL A 414 28.55 -11.90 5.07
CA VAL A 414 29.16 -11.44 3.81
C VAL A 414 29.58 -9.98 3.89
N ARG A 415 30.73 -9.68 3.27
CA ARG A 415 31.16 -8.31 2.95
C ARG A 415 31.65 -8.22 1.51
N ALA A 416 31.51 -7.05 0.91
CA ALA A 416 32.06 -6.72 -0.40
C ALA A 416 33.03 -5.55 -0.33
N MET A 417 33.92 -5.47 -1.31
CA MET A 417 34.85 -4.37 -1.54
C MET A 417 34.85 -3.97 -3.02
N ASP A 418 34.88 -2.66 -3.28
CA ASP A 418 35.00 -2.11 -4.64
C ASP A 418 36.44 -1.77 -5.03
N GLU A 419 36.63 -1.37 -6.29
CA GLU A 419 37.95 -1.01 -6.84
C GLU A 419 38.57 0.25 -6.22
N ALA A 420 37.78 1.07 -5.52
CA ALA A 420 38.29 2.18 -4.71
C ALA A 420 38.70 1.72 -3.30
N LEU A 421 38.72 0.40 -3.05
CA LEU A 421 39.01 -0.23 -1.77
C LEU A 421 38.00 0.12 -0.67
N SER A 422 36.83 0.64 -1.02
CA SER A 422 35.74 0.86 -0.06
C SER A 422 35.15 -0.50 0.33
N ILE A 423 34.95 -0.72 1.63
CA ILE A 423 34.50 -2.01 2.17
C ILE A 423 33.23 -1.82 3.01
N MET A 424 32.36 -2.83 3.01
CA MET A 424 31.23 -2.90 3.94
C MET A 424 31.72 -2.92 5.40
N PRO A 425 31.19 -2.04 6.28
CA PRO A 425 31.62 -1.97 7.68
C PRO A 425 31.11 -3.15 8.51
N ARG A 426 31.85 -3.53 9.56
CA ARG A 426 31.37 -4.50 10.58
C ARG A 426 30.17 -3.92 11.33
N ASP A 427 30.34 -2.67 11.76
CA ASP A 427 29.44 -1.97 12.65
C ASP A 427 28.40 -1.19 11.86
N MET A 428 27.20 -1.13 12.43
CA MET A 428 26.09 -0.43 11.81
C MET A 428 26.29 1.08 11.89
N TYR A 429 26.22 1.75 10.74
CA TYR A 429 26.04 3.20 10.68
C TYR A 429 24.54 3.53 10.82
N TRP A 430 24.03 3.49 12.04
CA TRP A 430 22.64 3.89 12.29
C TRP A 430 22.48 5.39 12.04
N ASN A 431 21.43 5.77 11.32
CA ASN A 431 21.10 7.18 11.07
C ASN A 431 19.57 7.39 11.09
N ALA A 432 19.16 8.64 11.30
CA ALA A 432 17.76 9.02 11.45
C ALA A 432 16.84 8.55 10.30
N THR A 433 17.26 8.65 9.04
CA THR A 433 16.45 8.18 7.88
C THR A 433 16.55 6.67 7.65
N SER A 434 17.49 6.04 8.36
CA SER A 434 17.86 4.64 8.26
C SER A 434 18.10 4.21 6.82
N MET A 435 18.80 5.07 6.08
CA MET A 435 19.19 4.85 4.69
C MET A 435 20.63 4.35 4.59
N MET A 436 20.97 3.78 3.43
CA MET A 436 22.32 3.36 3.07
C MET A 436 22.93 2.31 4.03
N ASN A 437 22.09 1.47 4.62
CA ASN A 437 22.56 0.42 5.51
C ASN A 437 23.39 -0.63 4.75
N SER A 438 24.68 -0.71 5.07
CA SER A 438 25.65 -1.56 4.36
C SER A 438 26.56 -2.36 5.27
N TRP A 439 26.24 -2.45 6.58
CA TRP A 439 27.00 -3.32 7.47
C TRP A 439 26.90 -4.78 7.01
N TRP A 440 27.82 -5.64 7.49
CA TRP A 440 27.85 -7.05 7.06
C TRP A 440 26.47 -7.69 7.15
N PHE A 441 26.02 -8.30 6.05
CA PHE A 441 24.75 -9.02 6.03
C PHE A 441 24.98 -10.39 6.67
N ARG A 442 24.18 -10.74 7.68
CA ARG A 442 24.36 -11.95 8.52
C ARG A 442 23.15 -12.87 8.41
N VAL A 443 23.39 -14.14 8.16
CA VAL A 443 22.39 -15.21 8.24
C VAL A 443 22.74 -16.08 9.44
N ALA A 444 21.83 -16.14 10.41
CA ALA A 444 21.98 -17.01 11.58
C ALA A 444 21.83 -18.48 11.16
N VAL A 445 22.61 -19.35 11.80
CA VAL A 445 22.58 -20.79 11.59
C VAL A 445 22.15 -21.44 12.90
N TYR A 446 21.06 -22.19 12.87
CA TYR A 446 20.53 -22.93 14.00
C TYR A 446 20.69 -24.43 13.77
N LYS A 447 20.98 -25.15 14.85
CA LYS A 447 20.98 -26.61 14.90
C LYS A 447 19.65 -27.08 15.51
N ASP A 448 18.77 -27.58 14.67
CA ASP A 448 17.48 -28.16 15.08
C ASP A 448 17.59 -29.71 15.11
N ASN A 449 16.57 -30.39 15.65
CA ASN A 449 16.47 -31.85 15.69
C ASN A 449 17.71 -32.55 16.29
N HIS A 450 18.13 -32.14 17.50
CA HIS A 450 19.34 -32.66 18.16
C HIS A 450 20.62 -32.50 17.31
N GLY A 451 20.69 -31.47 16.47
CA GLY A 451 21.83 -31.19 15.61
C GLY A 451 21.83 -31.96 14.29
N GLN A 452 20.72 -32.60 13.90
CA GLN A 452 20.61 -33.32 12.63
C GLN A 452 20.18 -32.41 11.45
N THR A 453 19.62 -31.24 11.74
CA THR A 453 19.13 -30.31 10.72
C THR A 453 19.70 -28.93 10.98
N LEU A 454 20.20 -28.26 9.94
CA LEU A 454 20.53 -26.83 10.00
C LEU A 454 19.35 -26.00 9.51
N ARG A 455 19.01 -24.92 10.21
CA ARG A 455 18.02 -23.92 9.77
C ARG A 455 18.69 -22.55 9.65
N PHE A 456 18.38 -21.85 8.57
CA PHE A 456 18.97 -20.54 8.26
C PHE A 456 17.97 -19.42 8.48
N GLU A 457 18.38 -18.35 9.16
CA GLU A 457 17.50 -17.21 9.43
C GLU A 457 18.18 -15.91 8.99
N HIS A 458 17.57 -15.19 8.04
CA HIS A 458 18.02 -13.85 7.62
C HIS A 458 17.80 -12.79 8.71
N PRO A 459 18.40 -11.58 8.61
CA PRO A 459 18.25 -10.53 9.63
C PRO A 459 16.80 -10.17 9.94
N THR A 460 16.01 -9.96 8.87
CA THR A 460 14.63 -9.51 8.96
C THR A 460 13.82 -10.02 7.76
N VAL A 461 12.50 -10.12 7.93
CA VAL A 461 11.54 -10.28 6.82
C VAL A 461 11.03 -8.89 6.39
N PRO A 462 10.92 -8.54 5.10
CA PRO A 462 10.51 -7.19 4.66
C PRO A 462 9.13 -6.74 5.16
N GLY A 463 8.90 -5.42 5.15
CA GLY A 463 7.65 -4.83 5.63
C GLY A 463 7.46 -5.02 7.14
N ASN A 464 6.21 -5.17 7.58
CA ASN A 464 5.87 -5.38 8.98
C ASN A 464 5.72 -6.86 9.35
N ALA A 465 6.05 -7.78 8.43
CA ALA A 465 6.02 -9.21 8.74
C ALA A 465 7.02 -9.55 9.86
N ASN A 466 6.60 -10.43 10.77
CA ASN A 466 7.47 -10.91 11.84
C ASN A 466 8.48 -11.94 11.31
N GLY A 467 9.65 -11.98 11.93
CA GLY A 467 10.70 -12.97 11.67
C GLY A 467 12.07 -12.35 11.45
N GLY A 468 13.08 -13.20 11.58
CA GLY A 468 14.48 -12.82 11.45
C GLY A 468 15.19 -12.84 12.80
N TRP A 469 16.50 -13.11 12.77
CA TRP A 469 17.27 -13.25 14.00
C TRP A 469 17.32 -11.95 14.80
N MET A 470 17.22 -10.77 14.15
CA MET A 470 17.22 -9.49 14.85
C MET A 470 15.97 -9.31 15.71
N GLN A 471 14.81 -9.74 15.21
CA GLN A 471 13.56 -9.72 15.98
C GLN A 471 13.63 -10.70 17.16
N ARG A 472 14.11 -11.92 16.92
CA ARG A 472 14.29 -12.93 17.97
C ARG A 472 15.22 -12.45 19.08
N MET A 473 16.30 -11.74 18.74
CA MET A 473 17.19 -11.14 19.72
C MET A 473 16.49 -10.07 20.57
N ASN A 474 15.72 -9.17 19.95
CA ASN A 474 14.95 -8.17 20.69
C ASN A 474 13.92 -8.81 21.63
N GLU A 475 13.20 -9.84 21.17
CA GLU A 475 12.24 -10.60 21.99
C GLU A 475 12.90 -11.31 23.17
N ALA A 476 14.17 -11.69 23.02
CA ALA A 476 15.01 -12.25 24.09
C ALA A 476 15.71 -11.18 24.95
N GLY A 477 15.48 -9.88 24.71
CA GLY A 477 16.11 -8.78 25.45
C GLY A 477 17.59 -8.54 25.13
N ALA A 478 18.09 -9.09 24.03
CA ALA A 478 19.46 -8.88 23.54
C ALA A 478 19.55 -7.69 22.57
N ASP A 479 20.74 -7.11 22.43
CA ASP A 479 20.99 -5.99 21.50
C ASP A 479 21.44 -6.50 20.12
N PRO A 480 20.63 -6.35 19.05
CA PRO A 480 20.96 -6.86 17.73
C PRO A 480 22.12 -6.11 17.06
N ARG A 481 22.63 -5.00 17.61
CA ARG A 481 23.90 -4.37 17.15
C ARG A 481 25.12 -5.25 17.40
N HIS A 482 25.05 -6.09 18.43
CA HIS A 482 26.15 -6.93 18.87
C HIS A 482 25.72 -8.41 18.83
N PRO A 483 25.44 -8.95 17.62
CA PRO A 483 24.95 -10.32 17.49
C PRO A 483 25.99 -11.33 17.97
N CYS A 484 25.59 -12.23 18.87
CA CYS A 484 26.40 -13.34 19.35
C CYS A 484 25.52 -14.59 19.52
N LEU A 485 25.92 -15.68 18.86
CA LEU A 485 25.24 -16.98 18.93
C LEU A 485 26.15 -18.11 19.48
N LYS A 486 27.38 -17.80 19.94
CA LYS A 486 28.33 -18.81 20.44
C LYS A 486 27.94 -19.26 21.86
N GLY A 487 27.83 -20.58 22.06
CA GLY A 487 27.56 -21.22 23.36
C GLY A 487 26.08 -21.56 23.58
N ASN A 488 25.75 -22.85 23.49
CA ASN A 488 24.47 -23.51 23.84
C ASN A 488 23.19 -22.65 23.78
N ASN A 489 22.43 -22.79 22.69
CA ASN A 489 20.95 -22.80 22.74
C ASN A 489 20.24 -21.64 23.50
N LEU A 490 20.83 -20.44 23.58
CA LEU A 490 20.17 -19.31 24.26
C LEU A 490 18.93 -18.78 23.51
N PHE A 491 18.65 -19.27 22.29
CA PHE A 491 17.51 -18.83 21.47
C PHE A 491 16.67 -19.97 20.86
N THR A 492 16.88 -21.23 21.28
CA THR A 492 16.05 -22.37 20.86
C THR A 492 14.80 -22.45 21.73
N GLY A 493 13.81 -21.62 21.45
CA GLY A 493 12.47 -21.78 21.98
C GLY A 493 11.67 -22.79 21.13
N THR A 494 11.83 -24.09 21.40
CA THR A 494 10.73 -25.03 21.20
C THR A 494 9.71 -24.80 22.30
N SER A 495 8.44 -24.70 21.90
CA SER A 495 7.27 -24.65 22.77
C SER A 495 7.22 -25.84 23.74
N SER A 496 7.58 -25.64 25.02
CA SER A 496 7.04 -26.43 26.15
C SER A 496 7.48 -25.89 27.53
N SER A 497 6.48 -25.79 28.42
CA SER A 497 6.51 -25.71 29.90
C SER A 497 7.09 -24.46 30.60
N SER A 498 6.15 -23.65 31.09
CA SER A 498 6.11 -22.96 32.39
C SER A 498 7.28 -23.15 33.37
N THR A 499 8.14 -22.12 33.49
CA THR A 499 8.62 -21.64 34.79
C THR A 499 9.19 -20.21 34.69
N THR A 500 8.51 -19.29 35.38
CA THR A 500 8.97 -18.02 35.97
C THR A 500 10.31 -17.41 35.49
N ALA A 501 10.22 -16.44 34.59
CA ALA A 501 11.21 -15.37 34.40
C ALA A 501 10.52 -14.01 34.55
N THR A 502 10.12 -13.70 35.77
CA THR A 502 9.86 -12.32 36.21
C THR A 502 11.22 -11.59 36.21
N THR A 503 11.24 -10.29 35.93
CA THR A 503 12.32 -9.32 36.25
C THR A 503 13.26 -8.80 35.13
N ALA A 504 12.86 -8.76 33.84
CA ALA A 504 13.60 -7.98 32.83
C ALA A 504 12.72 -7.12 31.88
N THR A 505 11.43 -7.41 31.76
CA THR A 505 10.47 -6.62 30.94
C THR A 505 10.08 -5.28 31.57
N SER A 506 10.37 -5.05 32.86
CA SER A 506 9.90 -3.84 33.55
C SER A 506 10.73 -2.58 33.32
N LYS A 507 11.86 -2.62 32.59
CA LYS A 507 12.67 -1.41 32.33
C LYS A 507 12.40 -0.74 30.98
N ALA A 508 12.06 -1.51 29.94
CA ALA A 508 11.76 -0.97 28.61
C ALA A 508 10.30 -0.46 28.50
N ASP A 509 9.38 -1.09 29.24
CA ASP A 509 7.97 -0.66 29.35
C ASP A 509 7.85 0.68 30.11
N ASP A 510 8.75 0.90 31.07
CA ASP A 510 8.80 2.09 31.93
C ASP A 510 9.39 3.32 31.20
N ASP A 511 10.36 3.11 30.29
CA ASP A 511 10.95 4.15 29.43
C ASP A 511 10.00 4.62 28.31
N THR A 512 9.05 3.79 27.86
CA THR A 512 8.06 4.20 26.84
C THR A 512 6.88 4.96 27.47
N LYS A 513 6.37 4.48 28.62
CA LYS A 513 5.29 5.14 29.38
C LYS A 513 5.71 6.51 29.90
N SER A 514 6.93 6.65 30.41
CA SER A 514 7.43 7.96 30.92
C SER A 514 7.58 9.04 29.84
N VAL A 515 7.61 8.66 28.56
CA VAL A 515 7.88 9.57 27.43
C VAL A 515 6.60 10.02 26.71
N ILE A 516 5.54 9.20 26.70
CA ILE A 516 4.24 9.50 26.06
C ILE A 516 3.22 10.16 27.00
N ILE A 517 3.49 10.19 28.31
CA ILE A 517 2.58 10.69 29.34
C ILE A 517 3.02 12.10 29.77
N ASN A 518 2.11 13.06 29.75
CA ASN A 518 2.32 14.37 30.36
C ASN A 518 2.24 14.27 31.90
N PRO A 519 3.32 14.59 32.66
CA PRO A 519 3.33 14.51 34.12
C PRO A 519 2.23 15.32 34.79
N ASP A 520 1.85 16.46 34.21
CA ASP A 520 0.84 17.36 34.77
C ASP A 520 -0.59 16.81 34.58
N LYS A 521 -0.75 15.81 33.72
CA LYS A 521 -2.03 15.16 33.37
C LYS A 521 -2.12 13.72 33.85
N ILE A 522 -1.10 13.22 34.55
CA ILE A 522 -1.04 11.81 34.98
C ILE A 522 -2.11 11.46 36.03
N ALA A 523 -2.50 12.43 36.86
CA ALA A 523 -3.57 12.29 37.85
C ALA A 523 -4.97 12.56 37.25
N THR A 524 -5.04 13.03 36.00
CA THR A 524 -6.31 13.26 35.31
C THR A 524 -6.84 11.92 34.81
N ILE A 525 -8.01 11.53 35.31
CA ILE A 525 -8.75 10.36 34.81
C ILE A 525 -9.73 10.87 33.76
N VAL A 526 -9.59 10.37 32.53
CA VAL A 526 -10.60 10.53 31.49
C VAL A 526 -11.58 9.38 31.66
N THR A 527 -12.83 9.70 31.97
CA THR A 527 -13.86 8.68 32.09
C THR A 527 -14.18 8.08 30.72
N ALA A 528 -14.67 6.85 30.68
CA ALA A 528 -15.11 6.23 29.43
C ALA A 528 -16.17 7.07 28.69
N SER A 529 -17.01 7.83 29.44
CA SER A 529 -17.99 8.74 28.86
C SER A 529 -17.34 9.95 28.18
N GLN A 530 -16.35 10.57 28.82
CA GLN A 530 -15.61 11.71 28.25
C GLN A 530 -14.83 11.28 27.00
N PHE A 531 -14.18 10.12 27.03
CA PHE A 531 -13.48 9.60 25.84
C PHE A 531 -14.44 9.31 24.68
N ALA A 532 -15.64 8.79 24.97
CA ALA A 532 -16.63 8.44 23.95
C ALA A 532 -17.20 9.65 23.20
N GLU A 533 -17.19 10.85 23.80
CA GLU A 533 -17.63 12.11 23.15
C GLU A 533 -16.75 12.48 21.94
N HIS A 534 -15.52 11.97 21.89
CA HIS A 534 -14.50 12.27 20.89
C HIS A 534 -14.21 11.08 19.94
N ALA A 535 -15.09 10.08 19.93
CA ALA A 535 -14.95 8.87 19.14
C ALA A 535 -15.42 9.00 17.68
N ASP A 536 -15.85 10.19 17.25
CA ASP A 536 -16.26 10.44 15.87
C ASP A 536 -15.04 10.84 15.03
N GLY A 537 -14.57 9.92 14.16
CA GLY A 537 -13.44 10.16 13.26
C GLY A 537 -13.63 11.36 12.34
N GLU A 538 -14.88 11.71 12.02
CA GLU A 538 -15.21 12.87 11.18
C GLU A 538 -15.53 14.13 12.02
N GLY A 539 -15.44 14.03 13.36
CA GLY A 539 -15.64 15.13 14.29
C GLY A 539 -14.48 16.15 14.30
N PRO A 540 -14.68 17.33 14.90
CA PRO A 540 -13.65 18.36 14.97
C PRO A 540 -12.49 17.97 15.90
N SER A 541 -12.74 17.08 16.87
CA SER A 541 -11.76 16.73 17.90
C SER A 541 -11.64 15.21 18.16
N PRO A 542 -10.94 14.47 17.30
CA PRO A 542 -10.78 13.02 17.44
C PRO A 542 -9.82 12.68 18.58
N TRP A 543 -10.30 11.96 19.59
CA TRP A 543 -9.44 11.41 20.64
C TRP A 543 -9.18 9.93 20.40
N PHE A 544 -8.00 9.45 20.78
CA PHE A 544 -7.64 8.03 20.66
C PHE A 544 -6.82 7.58 21.87
N VAL A 545 -6.73 6.27 22.09
CA VAL A 545 -5.99 5.67 23.21
C VAL A 545 -4.68 5.07 22.73
N VAL A 546 -3.60 5.28 23.49
CA VAL A 546 -2.31 4.59 23.35
C VAL A 546 -1.82 4.19 24.75
N GLU A 547 -1.51 2.91 24.97
CA GLU A 547 -1.03 2.35 26.25
C GLU A 547 -1.96 2.67 27.44
N GLY A 548 -3.28 2.77 27.21
CA GLY A 548 -4.26 3.09 28.24
C GLY A 548 -4.35 4.58 28.62
N HIS A 549 -3.68 5.46 27.86
CA HIS A 549 -3.75 6.91 27.99
C HIS A 549 -4.50 7.54 26.82
N VAL A 550 -5.26 8.60 27.09
CA VAL A 550 -6.08 9.30 26.11
C VAL A 550 -5.35 10.51 25.54
N TYR A 551 -5.46 10.70 24.23
CA TYR A 551 -4.79 11.74 23.46
C TYR A 551 -5.76 12.49 22.54
N ASP A 552 -5.59 13.81 22.44
CA ASP A 552 -6.40 14.68 21.57
C ASP A 552 -5.67 14.93 20.23
N GLY A 553 -6.18 14.36 19.13
CA GLY A 553 -5.59 14.51 17.81
C GLY A 553 -5.93 15.82 17.08
N THR A 554 -6.82 16.66 17.62
CA THR A 554 -7.41 17.85 16.95
C THR A 554 -6.35 18.72 16.28
N ASP A 555 -5.41 19.23 17.07
CA ASP A 555 -4.45 20.24 16.64
C ASP A 555 -3.34 19.66 15.75
N PHE A 556 -3.31 18.33 15.58
CA PHE A 556 -2.30 17.65 14.77
C PHE A 556 -2.85 17.12 13.42
N LEU A 557 -4.17 17.18 13.18
CA LEU A 557 -4.80 16.65 11.96
C LEU A 557 -4.13 17.15 10.67
N THR A 558 -4.07 18.47 10.48
CA THR A 558 -3.54 19.11 9.26
C THR A 558 -2.01 18.97 9.12
N SER A 559 -1.33 18.65 10.22
CA SER A 559 0.13 18.53 10.30
C SER A 559 0.60 17.08 10.28
N HIS A 560 -0.32 16.10 10.29
CA HIS A 560 0.00 14.69 10.31
C HIS A 560 0.59 14.22 8.97
N PRO A 561 1.82 13.66 8.94
CA PRO A 561 2.50 13.27 7.69
C PRO A 561 1.77 12.19 6.86
N GLY A 562 0.88 11.42 7.48
CA GLY A 562 0.02 10.42 6.82
C GLY A 562 -1.33 10.97 6.35
N GLY A 563 -1.54 12.29 6.40
CA GLY A 563 -2.83 12.94 6.14
C GLY A 563 -3.81 12.83 7.30
N GLU A 564 -4.83 13.70 7.29
CA GLU A 564 -5.86 13.78 8.35
C GLU A 564 -6.59 12.45 8.56
N GLN A 565 -6.89 11.76 7.45
CA GLN A 565 -7.65 10.50 7.46
C GLN A 565 -7.03 9.44 8.39
N SER A 566 -5.71 9.44 8.55
CA SER A 566 -4.99 8.44 9.36
C SER A 566 -5.29 8.56 10.86
N ILE A 567 -5.50 9.79 11.38
CA ILE A 567 -5.88 10.02 12.79
C ILE A 567 -7.39 9.84 12.95
N ARG A 568 -8.15 10.32 11.97
CA ARG A 568 -9.61 10.21 11.95
C ARG A 568 -10.09 8.76 12.04
N LEU A 569 -9.39 7.85 11.36
CA LEU A 569 -9.68 6.41 11.43
C LEU A 569 -9.42 5.79 12.81
N ALA A 570 -8.61 6.42 13.67
CA ALA A 570 -8.26 5.95 15.01
C ALA A 570 -9.14 6.56 16.12
N ALA A 571 -10.03 7.50 15.79
CA ALA A 571 -10.84 8.21 16.77
C ALA A 571 -11.75 7.25 17.55
N GLY A 572 -11.72 7.34 18.88
CA GLY A 572 -12.51 6.52 19.78
C GLY A 572 -12.03 5.09 19.96
N GLU A 573 -10.89 4.74 19.36
CA GLU A 573 -10.31 3.41 19.42
C GLU A 573 -9.03 3.40 20.27
N ASP A 574 -8.65 2.20 20.70
CA ASP A 574 -7.31 1.94 21.21
C ASP A 574 -6.40 1.69 20.01
N ALA A 575 -5.66 2.73 19.64
CA ALA A 575 -4.74 2.74 18.52
C ALA A 575 -3.34 2.26 18.92
N THR A 576 -3.15 1.64 20.10
CA THR A 576 -1.83 1.26 20.61
C THR A 576 -1.03 0.44 19.58
N GLU A 577 -1.63 -0.60 19.00
CA GLU A 577 -0.94 -1.47 18.05
C GLU A 577 -0.54 -0.72 16.77
N ASP A 578 -1.47 -0.01 16.14
CA ASP A 578 -1.25 0.75 14.92
C ASP A 578 -0.27 1.91 15.12
N PHE A 579 -0.42 2.62 16.23
CA PHE A 579 0.43 3.76 16.58
C PHE A 579 1.88 3.31 16.82
N LEU A 580 2.09 2.28 17.65
CA LEU A 580 3.43 1.75 17.93
C LEU A 580 4.08 1.13 16.68
N ALA A 581 3.29 0.55 15.78
CA ALA A 581 3.76 -0.08 14.55
C ALA A 581 4.42 0.93 13.59
N ILE A 582 3.86 2.14 13.44
CA ILE A 582 4.28 3.07 12.37
C ILE A 582 4.96 4.36 12.87
N HIS A 583 4.81 4.71 14.16
CA HIS A 583 5.34 5.97 14.71
C HIS A 583 6.65 5.77 15.51
N SER A 584 7.62 6.68 15.36
CA SER A 584 8.93 6.63 16.04
C SER A 584 8.87 7.11 17.50
N MET A 585 9.98 7.01 18.25
CA MET A 585 10.09 7.53 19.63
C MET A 585 9.77 9.03 19.78
N ASP A 586 9.96 9.84 18.74
CA ASP A 586 9.56 11.25 18.79
C ASP A 586 8.09 11.54 18.55
N ALA A 587 7.44 10.76 17.68
CA ALA A 587 5.98 10.83 17.54
C ALA A 587 5.34 10.39 18.86
N LYS A 588 5.96 9.44 19.57
CA LYS A 588 5.66 9.11 20.96
C LYS A 588 5.92 10.28 21.93
N LYS A 589 7.01 11.06 21.78
CA LYS A 589 7.26 12.29 22.57
C LYS A 589 6.28 13.41 22.29
N LEU A 590 5.92 13.65 21.03
CA LEU A 590 4.91 14.63 20.61
C LEU A 590 3.54 14.24 21.14
N LEU A 591 3.25 12.93 21.19
CA LEU A 591 2.01 12.41 21.76
C LEU A 591 1.78 12.92 23.19
N LYS A 592 2.86 13.13 23.96
CA LYS A 592 2.82 13.76 25.28
C LYS A 592 2.13 15.13 25.30
N ASP A 593 2.33 15.96 24.29
CA ASP A 593 1.76 17.31 24.24
C ASP A 593 0.24 17.28 24.01
N TYR A 594 -0.23 16.18 23.43
CA TYR A 594 -1.65 15.89 23.19
C TYR A 594 -2.27 15.02 24.28
N HIS A 595 -1.51 14.65 25.32
CA HIS A 595 -1.98 13.79 26.41
C HIS A 595 -2.98 14.52 27.30
N ILE A 596 -4.17 13.93 27.45
CA ILE A 596 -5.28 14.53 28.19
C ILE A 596 -5.43 13.91 29.58
N GLY A 597 -5.13 12.62 29.72
CA GLY A 597 -5.20 11.89 30.98
C GLY A 597 -5.21 10.38 30.79
N LYS A 598 -5.20 9.64 31.89
CA LYS A 598 -5.30 8.17 31.87
C LYS A 598 -6.75 7.75 31.69
N LEU A 599 -7.02 6.78 30.82
CA LEU A 599 -8.36 6.24 30.69
C LEU A 599 -8.70 5.43 31.96
N GLU A 600 -9.89 5.66 32.51
CA GLU A 600 -10.40 4.97 33.69
C GLU A 600 -10.31 3.43 33.56
N GLN A 601 -9.53 2.76 34.42
CA GLN A 601 -9.50 1.30 34.55
C GLN A 601 -10.33 0.86 35.77
N LEU A 602 -11.37 0.05 35.54
CA LEU A 602 -12.17 -0.59 36.58
C LEU A 602 -11.36 -1.70 37.28
N ALA A 603 -11.23 -1.65 38.61
CA ALA A 603 -10.41 -2.59 39.40
C ALA A 603 -10.96 -4.04 39.40
N SER A 604 -10.08 -5.03 39.24
CA SER A 604 -10.36 -6.49 39.13
C SER A 604 -9.87 -7.28 40.37
N PRO A 605 -10.15 -8.60 40.53
CA PRO A 605 -9.12 -9.57 40.13
C PRO A 605 -9.57 -10.97 39.63
N SER A 606 -8.73 -11.54 38.75
CA SER A 606 -8.49 -12.97 38.43
C SER A 606 -9.42 -13.74 37.48
N THR A 607 -8.76 -14.57 36.65
CA THR A 607 -9.25 -15.53 35.64
C THR A 607 -9.50 -14.95 34.23
N SER A 608 -8.93 -15.64 33.25
CA SER A 608 -9.09 -15.47 31.79
C SER A 608 -10.49 -15.01 31.36
N LEU A 609 -10.57 -13.86 30.69
CA LEU A 609 -11.79 -13.34 30.03
C LEU A 609 -11.30 -12.57 28.78
N SER A 610 -11.45 -12.98 27.52
CA SER A 610 -12.71 -13.21 26.79
C SER A 610 -13.88 -12.47 27.44
N PRO A 611 -14.34 -11.33 26.90
CA PRO A 611 -15.53 -10.69 27.41
C PRO A 611 -16.72 -11.62 27.12
N LYS A 612 -17.10 -12.45 28.09
CA LYS A 612 -18.51 -12.75 28.27
C LYS A 612 -19.09 -11.55 29.02
N SER A 613 -19.60 -10.59 28.25
CA SER A 613 -20.42 -9.52 28.80
C SER A 613 -21.80 -10.08 29.10
N ASP A 614 -22.15 -10.18 30.39
CA ASP A 614 -23.49 -10.50 30.91
C ASP A 614 -24.53 -9.37 30.65
N ASN A 615 -24.51 -8.77 29.46
CA ASN A 615 -25.51 -7.79 29.02
C ASN A 615 -25.75 -7.79 27.49
N GLN A 616 -25.27 -8.80 26.76
CA GLN A 616 -25.41 -8.88 25.30
C GLN A 616 -26.76 -9.45 24.81
N ASP A 617 -27.54 -10.09 25.69
CA ASP A 617 -28.84 -10.72 25.40
C ASP A 617 -30.02 -9.94 26.02
N ASP A 618 -29.99 -8.61 25.98
CA ASP A 618 -31.17 -7.81 26.30
C ASP A 618 -32.00 -7.59 25.02
N PRO A 619 -33.10 -8.35 24.80
CA PRO A 619 -33.92 -8.23 23.60
C PRO A 619 -34.63 -6.88 23.47
N SER A 620 -34.66 -6.06 24.53
CA SER A 620 -35.27 -4.73 24.51
C SER A 620 -34.41 -3.67 23.81
N LYS A 621 -33.10 -3.94 23.62
CA LYS A 621 -32.16 -3.01 22.96
C LYS A 621 -31.94 -3.37 21.49
N PRO A 622 -31.60 -2.38 20.65
CA PRO A 622 -31.21 -2.66 19.27
C PRO A 622 -30.02 -3.62 19.19
N PHE A 623 -30.07 -4.57 18.26
CA PHE A 623 -29.03 -5.56 18.07
C PHE A 623 -27.73 -4.94 17.57
N LEU A 624 -27.79 -4.05 16.59
CA LEU A 624 -26.61 -3.43 16.00
C LEU A 624 -25.88 -2.52 17.00
N ASP A 625 -24.57 -2.76 17.13
CA ASP A 625 -23.63 -1.90 17.86
C ASP A 625 -22.46 -1.51 16.95
N SER A 626 -22.17 -0.21 16.85
CA SER A 626 -21.17 0.31 15.91
C SER A 626 -19.73 -0.05 16.32
N LYS A 627 -19.52 -0.46 17.58
CA LYS A 627 -18.22 -0.79 18.17
C LYS A 627 -18.08 -2.27 18.49
N VAL A 628 -19.18 -2.99 18.72
CA VAL A 628 -19.16 -4.40 19.13
C VAL A 628 -19.52 -5.35 17.97
N TRP A 629 -18.70 -6.38 17.78
CA TRP A 629 -19.01 -7.50 16.90
C TRP A 629 -19.94 -8.49 17.60
N LYS A 630 -21.08 -8.79 16.99
CA LYS A 630 -22.07 -9.73 17.53
C LYS A 630 -22.28 -10.89 16.56
N GLU A 631 -22.41 -12.09 17.08
CA GLU A 631 -22.60 -13.28 16.26
C GLU A 631 -24.04 -13.39 15.75
N ILE A 632 -24.17 -13.82 14.50
CA ILE A 632 -25.43 -14.09 13.80
C ILE A 632 -25.29 -15.41 13.03
N ARG A 633 -26.43 -16.07 12.79
CA ARG A 633 -26.46 -17.39 12.14
C ARG A 633 -27.26 -17.32 10.85
N LEU A 634 -26.71 -17.90 9.79
CA LEU A 634 -27.42 -18.01 8.52
C LEU A 634 -28.54 -19.05 8.64
N VAL A 635 -29.78 -18.60 8.41
CA VAL A 635 -30.99 -19.43 8.52
C VAL A 635 -31.71 -19.62 7.19
N HIS A 636 -31.40 -18.81 6.17
CA HIS A 636 -32.01 -18.97 4.85
C HIS A 636 -31.18 -18.35 3.74
N LYS A 637 -31.20 -18.99 2.55
CA LYS A 637 -30.66 -18.44 1.30
C LYS A 637 -31.75 -18.47 0.23
N ARG A 638 -32.15 -17.31 -0.28
CA ARG A 638 -33.10 -17.18 -1.39
C ARG A 638 -32.37 -16.80 -2.66
N GLU A 639 -32.50 -17.60 -3.72
CA GLU A 639 -31.98 -17.23 -5.04
C GLU A 639 -32.86 -16.15 -5.67
N ILE A 640 -32.24 -15.10 -6.20
CA ILE A 640 -32.89 -13.96 -6.85
C ILE A 640 -32.58 -13.95 -8.35
N SER A 641 -31.33 -14.19 -8.69
CA SER A 641 -30.86 -14.38 -10.06
C SER A 641 -29.75 -15.43 -10.06
N HIS A 642 -29.29 -15.81 -11.25
CA HIS A 642 -28.20 -16.76 -11.44
C HIS A 642 -26.94 -16.47 -10.59
N ASP A 643 -26.72 -15.21 -10.22
CA ASP A 643 -25.57 -14.76 -9.46
C ASP A 643 -25.93 -13.89 -8.26
N SER A 644 -27.18 -13.87 -7.79
CA SER A 644 -27.60 -13.01 -6.67
C SER A 644 -28.54 -13.71 -5.71
N ARG A 645 -28.31 -13.51 -4.41
CA ARG A 645 -29.04 -14.17 -3.34
C ARG A 645 -29.38 -13.21 -2.21
N ILE A 646 -30.49 -13.48 -1.53
CA ILE A 646 -30.76 -12.91 -0.21
C ILE A 646 -30.33 -13.91 0.85
N PHE A 647 -29.36 -13.50 1.67
CA PHE A 647 -28.91 -14.24 2.84
C PHE A 647 -29.64 -13.70 4.07
N ARG A 648 -30.44 -14.54 4.74
CA ARG A 648 -31.11 -14.19 6.00
C ARG A 648 -30.32 -14.74 7.17
N PHE A 649 -29.93 -13.86 8.07
CA PHE A 649 -29.28 -14.22 9.31
C PHE A 649 -30.20 -13.95 10.49
N ALA A 650 -30.43 -14.94 11.34
CA ALA A 650 -31.18 -14.79 12.57
C ALA A 650 -30.33 -14.06 13.63
N LEU A 651 -30.99 -13.14 14.33
CA LEU A 651 -30.50 -12.53 15.56
C LEU A 651 -30.69 -13.52 16.73
N PRO A 652 -30.04 -13.29 17.89
CA PRO A 652 -30.21 -14.15 19.06
C PRO A 652 -31.64 -14.24 19.58
N HIS A 653 -32.48 -13.21 19.38
CA HIS A 653 -33.88 -13.20 19.81
C HIS A 653 -34.82 -12.81 18.67
N GLU A 654 -35.94 -13.53 18.53
CA GLU A 654 -36.90 -13.40 17.42
C GLU A 654 -37.60 -12.03 17.35
N ASP A 655 -37.75 -11.33 18.47
CA ASP A 655 -38.43 -10.02 18.54
C ASP A 655 -37.47 -8.83 18.61
N GLN A 656 -36.16 -9.07 18.59
CA GLN A 656 -35.16 -8.02 18.78
C GLN A 656 -35.13 -7.07 17.57
N ILE A 657 -35.09 -5.77 17.86
CA ILE A 657 -34.99 -4.72 16.85
C ILE A 657 -33.56 -4.70 16.29
N LEU A 658 -33.42 -4.62 14.97
CA LEU A 658 -32.09 -4.62 14.36
C LEU A 658 -31.26 -3.37 14.73
N GLY A 659 -31.86 -2.18 14.75
CA GLY A 659 -31.14 -0.93 15.07
C GLY A 659 -30.42 -0.29 13.89
N LEU A 660 -30.95 -0.46 12.67
CA LEU A 660 -30.37 0.06 11.43
C LEU A 660 -31.09 1.35 11.00
N PRO A 661 -30.46 2.53 11.08
CA PRO A 661 -30.98 3.75 10.47
C PRO A 661 -31.03 3.63 8.94
N VAL A 662 -32.00 4.30 8.32
CA VAL A 662 -32.20 4.27 6.87
C VAL A 662 -31.03 4.95 6.17
N GLY A 663 -30.35 4.24 5.26
CA GLY A 663 -29.14 4.72 4.58
C GLY A 663 -27.82 4.27 5.21
N HIS A 664 -27.86 3.50 6.31
CA HIS A 664 -26.66 2.93 6.94
C HIS A 664 -26.37 1.51 6.46
N HIS A 665 -25.12 1.09 6.62
CA HIS A 665 -24.63 -0.25 6.33
C HIS A 665 -24.12 -0.96 7.59
N VAL A 666 -23.82 -2.25 7.44
CA VAL A 666 -23.23 -3.11 8.47
C VAL A 666 -21.94 -3.74 7.94
N TYR A 667 -20.99 -4.03 8.81
CA TYR A 667 -19.87 -4.89 8.50
C TYR A 667 -20.19 -6.34 8.87
N LEU A 668 -19.91 -7.24 7.94
CA LEU A 668 -19.98 -8.67 8.10
C LEU A 668 -18.55 -9.24 8.16
N ARG A 669 -18.29 -10.13 9.10
CA ARG A 669 -16.98 -10.77 9.31
C ARG A 669 -17.15 -12.28 9.44
N VAL A 670 -16.36 -13.03 8.70
CA VAL A 670 -16.29 -14.50 8.77
C VAL A 670 -14.87 -14.89 9.16
N LYS A 671 -14.74 -15.71 10.20
CA LYS A 671 -13.46 -16.26 10.66
C LYS A 671 -13.34 -17.71 10.17
N LYS A 672 -12.36 -17.96 9.29
CA LYS A 672 -12.05 -19.31 8.80
C LYS A 672 -10.88 -19.87 9.59
N GLY A 673 -11.15 -20.84 10.46
CA GLY A 673 -10.11 -21.63 11.12
C GLY A 673 -9.55 -22.68 10.16
N ASP A 674 -8.24 -22.69 9.97
CA ASP A 674 -7.55 -23.81 9.33
C ASP A 674 -7.19 -24.85 10.41
N ARG A 675 -8.02 -25.90 10.53
CA ARG A 675 -7.88 -26.94 11.56
C ARG A 675 -6.53 -27.68 11.50
N ALA A 676 -5.76 -27.56 10.41
CA ALA A 676 -4.45 -28.19 10.27
C ALA A 676 -3.27 -27.30 10.72
N SER A 677 -3.44 -25.97 10.72
CA SER A 677 -2.36 -25.01 11.04
C SER A 677 -2.61 -24.17 12.28
N GLY A 678 -3.82 -24.20 12.84
CA GLY A 678 -4.21 -23.36 13.99
C GLY A 678 -4.37 -21.87 13.65
N ASN A 679 -4.16 -21.47 12.39
CA ASN A 679 -4.32 -20.10 11.94
C ASN A 679 -5.79 -19.77 11.63
N VAL A 680 -6.26 -18.64 12.13
CA VAL A 680 -7.60 -18.09 11.85
C VAL A 680 -7.46 -16.98 10.83
N LYS A 681 -8.01 -17.18 9.62
CA LYS A 681 -8.08 -16.14 8.58
C LYS A 681 -9.41 -15.40 8.69
N THR A 682 -9.35 -14.08 8.84
CA THR A 682 -10.53 -13.21 8.97
C THR A 682 -10.85 -12.52 7.64
N VAL A 683 -12.09 -12.61 7.16
CA VAL A 683 -12.59 -11.87 5.98
C VAL A 683 -13.71 -10.94 6.42
N GLN A 684 -13.61 -9.65 6.09
CA GLN A 684 -14.59 -8.63 6.47
C GLN A 684 -15.04 -7.79 5.26
N ARG A 685 -16.35 -7.50 5.15
CA ARG A 685 -16.93 -6.65 4.10
C ARG A 685 -18.11 -5.84 4.64
N ALA A 686 -18.34 -4.65 4.08
CA ALA A 686 -19.54 -3.87 4.35
C ALA A 686 -20.68 -4.32 3.43
N TYR A 687 -21.90 -4.33 3.95
CA TYR A 687 -23.13 -4.60 3.20
C TYR A 687 -24.23 -3.66 3.68
N THR A 688 -24.97 -3.07 2.74
CA THR A 688 -26.20 -2.37 3.09
C THR A 688 -27.34 -3.38 3.17
N PRO A 689 -28.02 -3.49 4.31
CA PRO A 689 -29.06 -4.49 4.47
C PRO A 689 -30.24 -4.28 3.52
N TYR A 690 -30.81 -5.39 3.06
CA TYR A 690 -32.08 -5.43 2.35
C TYR A 690 -33.27 -5.21 3.31
N SER A 691 -33.10 -5.64 4.57
CA SER A 691 -34.07 -5.41 5.65
C SER A 691 -34.25 -3.92 5.97
N CYS A 692 -35.47 -3.53 6.31
CA CYS A 692 -35.78 -2.19 6.81
C CYS A 692 -35.61 -2.08 8.34
N SER A 693 -35.66 -0.86 8.85
CA SER A 693 -35.53 -0.54 10.28
C SER A 693 -36.61 -1.17 11.16
N ALA A 694 -37.77 -1.53 10.59
CA ALA A 694 -38.87 -2.19 11.28
C ALA A 694 -38.70 -3.71 11.44
N GLN A 695 -37.70 -4.30 10.78
CA GLN A 695 -37.47 -5.74 10.83
C GLN A 695 -37.03 -6.18 12.23
N ARG A 696 -37.63 -7.27 12.72
CA ARG A 696 -37.31 -7.91 14.00
C ARG A 696 -36.76 -9.32 13.78
N GLY A 697 -35.85 -9.72 14.67
CA GLY A 697 -35.33 -11.08 14.78
C GLY A 697 -34.37 -11.55 13.69
N PHE A 698 -34.23 -10.83 12.58
CA PHE A 698 -33.29 -11.19 11.52
C PHE A 698 -32.81 -9.98 10.72
N ILE A 699 -31.73 -10.20 9.96
CA ILE A 699 -31.21 -9.30 8.94
C ILE A 699 -31.09 -10.03 7.61
N GLU A 700 -31.55 -9.40 6.54
CA GLU A 700 -31.41 -9.89 5.16
C GLU A 700 -30.42 -9.04 4.40
N LEU A 701 -29.48 -9.70 3.73
CA LEU A 701 -28.48 -9.07 2.86
C LEU A 701 -28.69 -9.58 1.43
N LEU A 702 -29.06 -8.69 0.51
CA LEU A 702 -29.08 -8.97 -0.92
C LEU A 702 -27.65 -8.83 -1.47
N ILE A 703 -27.04 -9.95 -1.84
CA ILE A 703 -25.64 -10.04 -2.22
C ILE A 703 -25.52 -10.74 -3.58
N LYS A 704 -24.80 -10.08 -4.49
CA LYS A 704 -24.34 -10.72 -5.72
C LYS A 704 -23.20 -11.69 -5.41
N VAL A 705 -23.41 -12.97 -5.69
CA VAL A 705 -22.43 -14.04 -5.56
C VAL A 705 -21.58 -14.12 -6.81
N TYR A 706 -20.28 -13.99 -6.62
CA TYR A 706 -19.31 -14.05 -7.69
C TYR A 706 -18.81 -15.49 -7.78
N PHE A 707 -19.46 -16.29 -8.62
CA PHE A 707 -19.10 -17.69 -8.82
C PHE A 707 -17.77 -17.88 -9.53
N PRO A 708 -17.02 -18.96 -9.25
CA PRO A 708 -15.85 -19.30 -10.03
C PRO A 708 -16.25 -19.54 -11.49
N SER A 709 -15.52 -18.97 -12.43
CA SER A 709 -15.74 -19.22 -13.87
C SER A 709 -14.60 -20.02 -14.45
N THR A 710 -14.95 -21.06 -15.23
CA THR A 710 -14.01 -21.90 -15.98
C THR A 710 -14.09 -21.68 -17.50
N ASN A 711 -14.91 -20.71 -17.96
CA ASN A 711 -15.18 -20.53 -19.38
C ASN A 711 -13.93 -20.11 -20.15
N SER A 712 -13.45 -21.08 -20.93
CA SER A 712 -12.34 -21.01 -21.86
C SER A 712 -12.70 -20.17 -23.09
N THR A 713 -12.41 -18.89 -23.04
CA THR A 713 -11.89 -18.18 -24.22
C THR A 713 -10.50 -17.65 -23.85
N GLN A 714 -9.54 -17.76 -24.77
CA GLN A 714 -8.10 -17.88 -24.50
C GLN A 714 -7.39 -16.67 -23.83
N THR A 715 -8.11 -15.75 -23.19
CA THR A 715 -7.56 -14.48 -22.67
C THR A 715 -7.97 -14.10 -21.23
N GLU A 716 -8.86 -14.84 -20.56
CA GLU A 716 -9.26 -14.54 -19.16
C GLU A 716 -8.75 -15.61 -18.18
N ALA A 717 -8.06 -15.17 -17.12
CA ALA A 717 -7.62 -16.05 -16.04
C ALA A 717 -8.82 -16.58 -15.25
N ALA A 718 -8.78 -17.86 -14.85
CA ALA A 718 -9.83 -18.48 -14.07
C ALA A 718 -10.11 -17.66 -12.80
N PHE A 719 -11.31 -17.08 -12.72
CA PHE A 719 -11.76 -16.36 -11.56
C PHE A 719 -12.13 -17.38 -10.48
N SER A 720 -11.47 -17.33 -9.32
CA SER A 720 -11.64 -18.31 -8.24
C SER A 720 -12.90 -18.10 -7.39
N GLY A 721 -13.76 -17.16 -7.76
CA GLY A 721 -14.92 -16.74 -6.98
C GLY A 721 -14.61 -15.64 -5.95
N GLY A 722 -15.64 -14.93 -5.51
CA GLY A 722 -15.52 -13.84 -4.53
C GLY A 722 -15.24 -14.37 -3.11
N GLN A 723 -14.20 -13.86 -2.44
CA GLN A 723 -13.75 -14.41 -1.14
C GLN A 723 -14.83 -14.42 -0.05
N MET A 724 -15.59 -13.33 0.13
CA MET A 724 -16.70 -13.30 1.11
C MET A 724 -17.92 -14.02 0.56
N THR A 725 -18.25 -13.81 -0.71
CA THR A 725 -19.51 -14.30 -1.30
C THR A 725 -19.52 -15.80 -1.48
N MET A 726 -18.38 -16.42 -1.79
CA MET A 726 -18.22 -17.88 -1.77
C MET A 726 -18.27 -18.46 -0.36
N LEU A 727 -17.73 -17.76 0.65
CA LEU A 727 -17.89 -18.21 2.05
C LEU A 727 -19.36 -18.23 2.47
N LEU A 728 -20.12 -17.19 2.09
CA LEU A 728 -21.55 -17.15 2.36
C LEU A 728 -22.31 -18.20 1.53
N GLU A 729 -21.90 -18.44 0.28
CA GLU A 729 -22.52 -19.43 -0.61
C GLU A 729 -22.26 -20.87 -0.19
N ASP A 730 -21.08 -21.16 0.35
CA ASP A 730 -20.72 -22.50 0.81
C ASP A 730 -21.21 -22.78 2.24
N MET A 731 -21.67 -21.76 2.97
CA MET A 731 -22.12 -21.88 4.36
C MET A 731 -23.37 -22.76 4.48
N ALA A 732 -23.38 -23.74 5.38
CA ALA A 732 -24.58 -24.53 5.66
C ALA A 732 -25.62 -23.68 6.42
N ILE A 733 -26.90 -23.91 6.11
CA ILE A 733 -28.03 -23.36 6.88
C ILE A 733 -28.14 -24.13 8.20
N ASP A 734 -28.40 -23.45 9.30
CA ASP A 734 -28.67 -24.03 10.64
C ASP A 734 -27.55 -24.92 11.20
N ALA A 735 -26.28 -24.60 10.94
CA ALA A 735 -25.16 -25.38 11.50
C ALA A 735 -25.06 -25.23 13.04
N GLU A 736 -25.60 -26.19 13.78
CA GLU A 736 -25.58 -26.22 15.27
C GLU A 736 -24.26 -26.68 15.89
N THR A 737 -23.18 -26.88 15.12
CA THR A 737 -21.90 -27.42 15.63
C THR A 737 -20.69 -26.65 15.12
N ASP A 738 -20.07 -25.77 15.93
CA ASP A 738 -18.72 -25.19 15.77
C ASP A 738 -18.26 -24.82 14.33
N ALA A 739 -19.22 -24.53 13.45
CA ALA A 739 -19.04 -24.42 12.01
C ALA A 739 -19.44 -23.01 11.59
N GLN A 740 -18.40 -22.19 11.41
CA GLN A 740 -18.41 -20.87 10.75
C GLN A 740 -19.50 -19.92 11.27
N THR A 741 -19.29 -19.35 12.46
CA THR A 741 -20.07 -18.20 12.91
C THR A 741 -19.78 -16.96 12.05
N VAL A 742 -20.80 -16.15 11.82
CA VAL A 742 -20.70 -14.86 11.14
C VAL A 742 -20.88 -13.76 12.17
N GLU A 743 -20.00 -12.76 12.15
CA GLU A 743 -20.05 -11.63 13.07
C GLU A 743 -20.52 -10.37 12.33
N LEU A 744 -21.36 -9.58 13.00
CA LEU A 744 -21.97 -8.36 12.49
C LEU A 744 -21.59 -7.17 13.39
N LYS A 745 -21.25 -6.03 12.78
CA LYS A 745 -21.02 -4.74 13.46
C LYS A 745 -21.73 -3.63 12.68
N GLY A 746 -22.32 -2.64 13.35
CA GLY A 746 -23.04 -1.54 12.69
C GLY A 746 -24.06 -0.91 13.64
N ALA A 747 -24.91 0.02 13.24
CA ALA A 747 -25.01 0.63 11.93
C ALA A 747 -23.95 1.73 11.74
N ILE A 748 -23.48 1.89 10.51
CA ILE A 748 -22.49 2.90 10.12
C ILE A 748 -22.97 3.56 8.83
N GLY A 749 -22.93 4.89 8.77
CA GLY A 749 -23.35 5.64 7.58
C GLY A 749 -23.12 7.13 7.74
N HIS A 750 -22.86 7.79 6.61
CA HIS A 750 -22.74 9.25 6.51
C HIS A 750 -24.03 9.92 6.01
N PHE A 751 -25.04 9.15 5.59
CA PHE A 751 -26.37 9.62 5.20
C PHE A 751 -27.45 8.88 6.00
N THR A 752 -28.42 9.63 6.51
CA THR A 752 -29.60 9.09 7.20
C THR A 752 -30.87 9.74 6.65
N TYR A 753 -31.83 8.94 6.18
CA TYR A 753 -33.21 9.40 5.98
C TYR A 753 -33.96 9.30 7.32
N ILE A 754 -34.31 10.46 7.89
CA ILE A 754 -34.98 10.55 9.21
C ILE A 754 -36.48 10.36 9.06
N GLY A 755 -37.04 10.77 7.91
CA GLY A 755 -38.46 10.68 7.62
C GLY A 755 -39.10 12.02 7.25
N ASN A 756 -40.25 11.98 6.58
CA ASN A 756 -40.98 13.18 6.10
C ASN A 756 -40.08 14.14 5.29
N GLY A 757 -39.25 13.60 4.39
CA GLY A 757 -38.33 14.39 3.58
C GLY A 757 -37.12 14.94 4.35
N ARG A 758 -36.94 14.62 5.63
CA ARG A 758 -35.78 15.06 6.39
C ARG A 758 -34.62 14.08 6.20
N VAL A 759 -33.50 14.60 5.74
CA VAL A 759 -32.23 13.87 5.58
C VAL A 759 -31.17 14.50 6.46
N GLN A 760 -30.24 13.68 6.94
CA GLN A 760 -29.08 14.11 7.71
C GLN A 760 -27.82 13.55 7.10
N CYS A 761 -26.84 14.42 6.87
CA CYS A 761 -25.53 14.03 6.35
C CYS A 761 -24.42 14.39 7.36
N LYS A 762 -23.41 13.52 7.51
CA LYS A 762 -22.16 13.79 8.23
C LYS A 762 -21.18 14.57 7.33
N PRO A 763 -20.23 15.36 7.87
CA PRO A 763 -19.83 15.51 9.28
C PRO A 763 -20.61 16.58 10.07
N ASN A 764 -21.33 17.48 9.40
CA ASN A 764 -21.99 18.61 10.07
C ASN A 764 -23.32 18.24 10.76
N ASN A 765 -23.80 16.99 10.61
CA ASN A 765 -25.09 16.49 11.10
C ASN A 765 -26.27 17.40 10.71
N ARG A 766 -26.12 18.20 9.64
CA ARG A 766 -27.11 19.17 9.22
C ARG A 766 -28.33 18.41 8.71
N VAL A 767 -29.47 18.67 9.34
CA VAL A 767 -30.75 18.18 8.85
C VAL A 767 -31.23 19.11 7.75
N ARG A 768 -31.45 18.56 6.56
CA ARG A 768 -32.03 19.25 5.40
C ARG A 768 -33.38 18.62 5.09
N THR A 769 -34.37 19.44 4.74
CA THR A 769 -35.64 18.96 4.20
C THR A 769 -35.53 18.94 2.68
N VAL A 770 -35.83 17.78 2.08
CA VAL A 770 -35.91 17.55 0.64
C VAL A 770 -37.34 17.15 0.29
N ASN A 771 -37.85 17.66 -0.82
CA ASN A 771 -39.15 17.25 -1.38
C ASN A 771 -38.98 16.39 -2.64
N LYS A 772 -37.76 16.32 -3.20
CA LYS A 772 -37.42 15.52 -4.36
C LYS A 772 -36.14 14.71 -4.12
N LEU A 773 -36.14 13.46 -4.56
CA LEU A 773 -34.97 12.58 -4.52
C LEU A 773 -34.68 11.96 -5.90
N ALA A 774 -33.46 12.16 -6.38
CA ALA A 774 -32.93 11.49 -7.56
C ALA A 774 -32.09 10.29 -7.11
N LEU A 775 -32.60 9.08 -7.33
CA LEU A 775 -31.96 7.83 -6.98
C LEU A 775 -31.35 7.21 -8.24
N ILE A 776 -30.05 6.96 -8.25
CA ILE A 776 -29.34 6.34 -9.39
C ILE A 776 -28.61 5.09 -8.90
N ALA A 777 -29.04 3.93 -9.41
CA ALA A 777 -28.53 2.63 -9.02
C ALA A 777 -27.95 1.85 -10.20
N GLY A 778 -26.94 1.01 -9.94
CA GLY A 778 -26.39 0.07 -10.92
C GLY A 778 -26.15 -1.32 -10.32
N GLY A 779 -26.76 -2.36 -10.90
CA GLY A 779 -26.65 -3.74 -10.40
C GLY A 779 -26.91 -3.85 -8.88
N SER A 780 -25.99 -4.46 -8.13
CA SER A 780 -26.14 -4.58 -6.66
C SER A 780 -26.09 -3.27 -5.88
N GLY A 781 -25.72 -2.14 -6.51
CA GLY A 781 -25.82 -0.80 -5.93
C GLY A 781 -27.24 -0.35 -5.63
N ILE A 782 -28.25 -1.16 -5.96
CA ILE A 782 -29.64 -0.91 -5.57
C ILE A 782 -29.87 -1.00 -4.05
N THR A 783 -29.02 -1.67 -3.27
CA THR A 783 -29.33 -1.94 -1.84
C THR A 783 -29.35 -0.69 -0.95
N PRO A 784 -28.43 0.29 -1.04
CA PRO A 784 -28.55 1.53 -0.26
C PRO A 784 -29.74 2.38 -0.72
N ILE A 785 -29.99 2.39 -2.03
CA ILE A 785 -31.10 3.10 -2.67
C ILE A 785 -32.45 2.54 -2.22
N TRP A 786 -32.57 1.21 -2.20
CA TRP A 786 -33.75 0.49 -1.76
C TRP A 786 -34.13 0.81 -0.32
N SER A 787 -33.15 0.86 0.60
CA SER A 787 -33.42 1.18 2.01
C SER A 787 -34.13 2.53 2.16
N THR A 788 -33.70 3.53 1.39
CA THR A 788 -34.29 4.89 1.40
C THR A 788 -35.65 4.90 0.71
N LEU A 789 -35.76 4.32 -0.48
CA LEU A 789 -37.02 4.25 -1.23
C LEU A 789 -38.12 3.53 -0.43
N LYS A 790 -37.78 2.40 0.20
CA LYS A 790 -38.73 1.60 0.97
C LYS A 790 -39.25 2.37 2.18
N ALA A 791 -38.37 3.11 2.89
CA ALA A 791 -38.78 3.95 4.00
C ALA A 791 -39.78 5.05 3.55
N ILE A 792 -39.53 5.69 2.41
CA ILE A 792 -40.44 6.70 1.84
C ILE A 792 -41.79 6.07 1.45
N ALA A 793 -41.77 4.89 0.84
CA ALA A 793 -42.98 4.18 0.45
C ALA A 793 -43.83 3.73 1.66
N ASP A 794 -43.17 3.30 2.74
CA ASP A 794 -43.85 2.92 3.99
C ASP A 794 -44.47 4.15 4.67
N GLU A 795 -43.79 5.29 4.67
CA GLU A 795 -44.34 6.57 5.15
C GLU A 795 -45.55 7.01 4.32
N TYR A 796 -45.45 6.93 2.99
CA TYR A 796 -46.57 7.24 2.10
C TYR A 796 -47.80 6.41 2.43
N SER A 797 -47.61 5.10 2.60
CA SER A 797 -48.68 4.15 2.91
C SER A 797 -49.30 4.37 4.29
N ALA A 798 -48.51 4.83 5.27
CA ALA A 798 -48.97 5.13 6.62
C ALA A 798 -49.64 6.52 6.76
N SER A 799 -49.47 7.40 5.78
CA SER A 799 -49.99 8.76 5.81
C SER A 799 -51.45 8.87 5.34
N LEU A 800 -52.17 9.88 5.85
CA LEU A 800 -53.54 10.16 5.40
C LEU A 800 -53.53 10.63 3.94
N ALA A 801 -54.56 10.28 3.17
CA ALA A 801 -54.69 10.70 1.76
C ALA A 801 -54.56 12.23 1.56
N SER A 802 -54.96 13.04 2.55
CA SER A 802 -54.81 14.50 2.54
C SER A 802 -53.36 15.01 2.63
N ASP A 803 -52.41 14.14 3.00
CA ASP A 803 -50.98 14.46 3.13
C ASP A 803 -50.12 13.84 2.02
N HIS A 804 -50.71 13.03 1.13
CA HIS A 804 -50.00 12.42 0.00
C HIS A 804 -49.33 13.46 -0.91
N ASP A 805 -49.94 14.64 -1.08
CA ASP A 805 -49.36 15.74 -1.84
C ASP A 805 -48.04 16.28 -1.25
N LYS A 806 -47.85 16.16 0.07
CA LYS A 806 -46.65 16.63 0.79
C LYS A 806 -45.53 15.57 0.85
N SER A 807 -45.78 14.37 0.34
CA SER A 807 -44.77 13.30 0.29
C SER A 807 -43.63 13.62 -0.66
N VAL A 808 -42.47 13.03 -0.38
CA VAL A 808 -41.26 13.18 -1.22
C VAL A 808 -41.51 12.55 -2.58
N GLU A 809 -41.26 13.31 -3.64
CA GLU A 809 -41.27 12.82 -5.01
C GLU A 809 -39.92 12.18 -5.36
N VAL A 810 -39.93 11.01 -6.00
CA VAL A 810 -38.73 10.18 -6.17
C VAL A 810 -38.56 9.79 -7.63
N TRP A 811 -37.36 9.94 -8.17
CA TRP A 811 -36.97 9.46 -9.48
C TRP A 811 -35.93 8.38 -9.30
N LEU A 812 -36.16 7.18 -9.83
CA LEU A 812 -35.21 6.07 -9.77
C LEU A 812 -34.76 5.70 -11.18
N ILE A 813 -33.49 5.95 -11.49
CA ILE A 813 -32.82 5.37 -12.66
C ILE A 813 -32.04 4.13 -12.21
N TYR A 814 -32.41 2.97 -12.75
CA TYR A 814 -31.77 1.70 -12.38
C TYR A 814 -31.16 0.98 -13.59
N GLY A 815 -29.83 1.02 -13.68
CA GLY A 815 -29.04 0.42 -14.75
C GLY A 815 -28.67 -1.04 -14.50
N ASN A 816 -28.97 -1.92 -15.46
CA ASN A 816 -28.65 -3.35 -15.42
C ASN A 816 -28.12 -3.83 -16.79
N ARG A 817 -27.60 -5.06 -16.85
CA ARG A 817 -27.13 -5.64 -18.12
C ARG A 817 -28.32 -6.15 -18.92
N GLU A 818 -29.04 -7.12 -18.37
CA GLU A 818 -30.27 -7.67 -18.94
C GLU A 818 -31.46 -7.45 -17.99
N GLU A 819 -32.68 -7.65 -18.48
CA GLU A 819 -33.89 -7.50 -17.66
C GLU A 819 -33.91 -8.47 -16.46
N LYS A 820 -33.38 -9.69 -16.64
CA LYS A 820 -33.27 -10.71 -15.58
C LYS A 820 -32.30 -10.32 -14.46
N ASP A 821 -31.44 -9.31 -14.68
CA ASP A 821 -30.48 -8.84 -13.67
C ASP A 821 -31.07 -7.77 -12.76
N ILE A 822 -32.32 -7.33 -12.99
CA ILE A 822 -33.01 -6.37 -12.13
C ILE A 822 -33.41 -7.07 -10.81
N LEU A 823 -32.53 -6.97 -9.81
CA LEU A 823 -32.60 -7.77 -8.58
C LEU A 823 -33.88 -7.67 -7.73
N ILE A 824 -34.66 -6.60 -7.88
CA ILE A 824 -35.88 -6.34 -7.06
C ILE A 824 -37.02 -5.80 -7.93
N ARG A 825 -37.15 -6.34 -9.15
CA ARG A 825 -38.09 -5.83 -10.16
C ARG A 825 -39.53 -5.82 -9.67
N GLU A 826 -39.98 -6.93 -9.10
CA GLU A 826 -41.37 -7.08 -8.65
C GLU A 826 -41.69 -6.09 -7.53
N GLU A 827 -40.77 -5.91 -6.57
CA GLU A 827 -40.94 -4.98 -5.47
C GLU A 827 -40.95 -3.51 -5.95
N LEU A 828 -40.10 -3.14 -6.90
CA LEU A 828 -40.10 -1.80 -7.51
C LEU A 828 -41.41 -1.52 -8.27
N ASP A 829 -41.90 -2.48 -9.06
CA ASP A 829 -43.16 -2.35 -9.78
C ASP A 829 -44.35 -2.21 -8.81
N GLN A 830 -44.33 -2.93 -7.67
CA GLN A 830 -45.35 -2.82 -6.64
C GLN A 830 -45.35 -1.44 -5.97
N ILE A 831 -44.18 -0.93 -5.55
CA ILE A 831 -44.06 0.40 -4.94
C ILE A 831 -44.49 1.48 -5.94
N SER A 832 -44.10 1.37 -7.21
CA SER A 832 -44.47 2.33 -8.25
C SER A 832 -45.99 2.43 -8.43
N ARG A 833 -46.73 1.31 -8.37
CA ARG A 833 -48.20 1.32 -8.39
C ARG A 833 -48.81 1.90 -7.11
N HIS A 834 -48.17 1.69 -5.95
CA HIS A 834 -48.69 2.11 -4.65
C HIS A 834 -48.49 3.60 -4.37
N MET A 835 -47.39 4.20 -4.85
CA MET A 835 -47.05 5.60 -4.59
C MET A 835 -47.76 6.60 -5.54
N GLU A 836 -48.87 6.21 -6.19
CA GLU A 836 -49.76 7.05 -7.03
C GLU A 836 -49.09 8.21 -7.81
N GLY A 837 -48.01 7.92 -8.55
CA GLY A 837 -47.31 8.91 -9.39
C GLY A 837 -46.21 9.72 -8.69
N LYS A 838 -45.89 9.42 -7.43
CA LYS A 838 -44.76 9.99 -6.68
C LYS A 838 -43.43 9.27 -6.94
N LEU A 839 -43.44 8.04 -7.49
CA LEU A 839 -42.25 7.32 -7.91
C LEU A 839 -42.18 7.24 -9.45
N HIS A 840 -41.18 7.91 -10.01
CA HIS A 840 -40.82 7.88 -11.43
C HIS A 840 -39.71 6.87 -11.66
N LEU A 841 -40.08 5.66 -12.10
CA LEU A 841 -39.16 4.56 -12.31
C LEU A 841 -38.67 4.49 -13.76
N TRP A 842 -37.34 4.47 -13.97
CA TRP A 842 -36.71 4.32 -15.27
C TRP A 842 -35.62 3.25 -15.28
N HIS A 843 -35.84 2.13 -15.96
CA HIS A 843 -34.84 1.08 -16.11
C HIS A 843 -34.00 1.29 -17.37
N VAL A 844 -32.69 1.03 -17.27
CA VAL A 844 -31.75 1.12 -18.39
C VAL A 844 -31.02 -0.21 -18.55
N LEU A 845 -31.08 -0.80 -19.75
CA LEU A 845 -30.44 -2.10 -20.05
C LEU A 845 -29.29 -1.93 -21.04
N SER A 846 -28.11 -2.41 -20.66
CA SER A 846 -26.86 -2.25 -21.44
C SER A 846 -26.52 -3.41 -22.38
N SER A 847 -27.23 -4.53 -22.31
CA SER A 847 -27.02 -5.67 -23.22
C SER A 847 -27.44 -5.34 -24.65
N ASN A 848 -26.75 -5.94 -25.63
CA ASN A 848 -27.13 -5.87 -27.04
C ASN A 848 -28.33 -6.78 -27.38
N GLU A 849 -28.72 -7.66 -26.46
CA GLU A 849 -29.80 -8.65 -26.62
C GLU A 849 -31.12 -8.20 -25.95
N VAL A 850 -31.31 -6.89 -25.74
CA VAL A 850 -32.53 -6.35 -25.15
C VAL A 850 -33.71 -6.54 -26.10
N ARG A 851 -34.77 -7.19 -25.61
CA ARG A 851 -35.98 -7.51 -26.38
C ARG A 851 -36.53 -6.28 -27.12
N GLU A 852 -37.06 -6.49 -28.33
CA GLU A 852 -37.59 -5.40 -29.16
C GLU A 852 -38.75 -4.63 -28.50
N ASP A 853 -39.53 -5.31 -27.65
CA ASP A 853 -40.65 -4.74 -26.90
C ASP A 853 -40.25 -3.96 -25.62
N TRP A 854 -38.96 -3.86 -25.30
CA TRP A 854 -38.49 -3.02 -24.20
C TRP A 854 -38.65 -1.53 -24.52
N THR A 855 -39.48 -0.84 -23.74
CA THR A 855 -39.90 0.55 -23.97
C THR A 855 -39.12 1.58 -23.14
N MET A 856 -38.17 1.16 -22.30
CA MET A 856 -37.38 2.05 -21.44
C MET A 856 -35.95 2.25 -21.99
N GLY A 857 -35.01 2.71 -21.16
CA GLY A 857 -33.66 3.05 -21.59
C GLY A 857 -32.86 1.85 -22.15
N ARG A 858 -32.09 2.11 -23.21
CA ARG A 858 -31.15 1.16 -23.83
C ARG A 858 -29.75 1.76 -23.80
N GLY A 859 -28.73 0.93 -23.53
CA GLY A 859 -27.34 1.37 -23.39
C GLY A 859 -26.95 1.66 -21.94
N TYR A 860 -26.22 2.74 -21.72
CA TYR A 860 -25.72 3.12 -20.39
C TYR A 860 -26.46 4.34 -19.84
N VAL A 861 -26.42 4.53 -18.52
CA VAL A 861 -26.90 5.77 -17.89
C VAL A 861 -25.90 6.89 -18.21
N ASP A 862 -26.24 7.71 -19.20
CA ASP A 862 -25.43 8.81 -19.69
C ASP A 862 -26.08 10.18 -19.43
N LEU A 863 -25.46 11.24 -19.94
CA LEU A 863 -25.92 12.61 -19.74
C LEU A 863 -27.35 12.83 -20.25
N GLU A 864 -27.69 12.26 -21.42
CA GLU A 864 -29.01 12.40 -22.02
C GLU A 864 -30.07 11.66 -21.20
N CYS A 865 -29.77 10.44 -20.76
CA CYS A 865 -30.63 9.69 -19.87
C CYS A 865 -30.92 10.45 -18.56
N LEU A 866 -29.88 11.02 -17.93
CA LEU A 866 -30.04 11.78 -16.69
C LEU A 866 -30.85 13.06 -16.93
N GLN A 867 -30.60 13.78 -18.03
CA GLN A 867 -31.31 15.01 -18.37
C GLN A 867 -32.81 14.78 -18.60
N ASN A 868 -33.18 13.66 -19.22
CA ASN A 868 -34.55 13.36 -19.60
C ASN A 868 -35.38 12.72 -18.47
N HIS A 869 -34.72 12.04 -17.52
CA HIS A 869 -35.40 11.19 -16.54
C HIS A 869 -35.13 11.56 -15.07
N LEU A 870 -34.36 12.62 -14.79
CA LEU A 870 -34.19 13.18 -13.45
C LEU A 870 -34.88 14.54 -13.31
N PRO A 871 -35.20 14.97 -12.07
CA PRO A 871 -35.61 16.34 -11.82
C PRO A 871 -34.47 17.33 -12.12
N PRO A 872 -34.78 18.62 -12.37
CA PRO A 872 -33.76 19.65 -12.57
C PRO A 872 -32.87 19.81 -11.34
N ALA A 873 -31.63 20.25 -11.54
CA ALA A 873 -30.70 20.54 -10.46
C ALA A 873 -31.24 21.65 -9.52
N PRO A 874 -30.84 21.66 -8.24
CA PRO A 874 -31.24 22.72 -7.30
C PRO A 874 -30.80 24.12 -7.77
N SER A 875 -31.68 25.12 -7.64
CA SER A 875 -31.42 26.50 -8.12
C SER A 875 -30.66 27.34 -7.08
N PRO A 876 -29.51 27.94 -7.41
CA PRO A 876 -28.72 28.75 -6.47
C PRO A 876 -29.31 30.15 -6.18
N LEU A 877 -30.42 30.54 -6.83
CA LEU A 877 -31.01 31.89 -6.74
C LEU A 877 -32.16 32.02 -5.72
N ALA A 878 -32.55 30.94 -5.03
CA ALA A 878 -33.57 30.98 -3.99
C ALA A 878 -32.93 31.13 -2.60
N GLY A 879 -33.09 32.30 -1.97
CA GLY A 879 -32.52 32.59 -0.65
C GLY A 879 -33.01 31.62 0.44
N ALA A 880 -32.07 31.21 1.29
CA ALA A 880 -32.24 30.67 2.65
C ALA A 880 -33.55 29.89 2.94
N ASP A 881 -33.70 28.71 2.33
CA ASP A 881 -34.13 27.42 2.95
C ASP A 881 -34.62 26.35 1.95
N HIS A 882 -34.54 26.53 0.63
CA HIS A 882 -34.95 25.50 -0.33
C HIS A 882 -33.91 25.25 -1.44
N ASN A 883 -32.98 24.31 -1.19
CA ASN A 883 -32.57 23.39 -2.25
C ASN A 883 -33.36 22.10 -2.01
N ASP A 884 -34.31 21.84 -2.89
CA ASP A 884 -35.45 20.95 -2.70
C ASP A 884 -35.16 19.50 -3.15
N THR A 885 -34.04 19.32 -3.86
CA THR A 885 -33.68 18.07 -4.53
C THR A 885 -32.31 17.55 -4.10
N LEU A 886 -32.19 16.24 -3.81
CA LEU A 886 -30.94 15.56 -3.47
C LEU A 886 -30.75 14.31 -4.35
N ALA A 887 -29.53 14.05 -4.80
CA ALA A 887 -29.17 12.86 -5.56
C ALA A 887 -28.45 11.82 -4.68
N LEU A 888 -28.90 10.57 -4.75
CA LEU A 888 -28.30 9.39 -4.12
C LEU A 888 -27.80 8.47 -5.22
N VAL A 889 -26.51 8.17 -5.24
CA VAL A 889 -25.86 7.39 -6.31
C VAL A 889 -25.14 6.19 -5.71
N CYS A 890 -25.38 5.00 -6.27
CA CYS A 890 -24.65 3.79 -5.89
C CYS A 890 -24.58 2.77 -7.04
N GLY A 891 -23.41 2.26 -7.36
CA GLY A 891 -23.23 1.24 -8.38
C GLY A 891 -21.76 0.92 -8.65
N PRO A 892 -21.43 0.30 -9.78
CA PRO A 892 -20.04 0.07 -10.14
C PRO A 892 -19.27 1.39 -10.22
N PRO A 893 -18.00 1.48 -9.79
CA PRO A 893 -17.24 2.75 -9.75
C PRO A 893 -17.22 3.51 -11.08
N ALA A 894 -17.23 2.80 -12.21
CA ALA A 894 -17.32 3.41 -13.54
C ALA A 894 -18.66 4.13 -13.79
N MET A 895 -19.77 3.56 -13.30
CA MET A 895 -21.08 4.19 -13.38
C MET A 895 -21.14 5.42 -12.46
N GLU A 896 -20.68 5.30 -11.21
CA GLU A 896 -20.70 6.40 -10.25
C GLU A 896 -19.90 7.61 -10.73
N ALA A 897 -18.70 7.38 -11.28
CA ALA A 897 -17.88 8.44 -11.85
C ALA A 897 -18.55 9.10 -13.08
N SER A 898 -19.14 8.31 -13.98
CA SER A 898 -19.85 8.80 -15.17
C SER A 898 -21.08 9.63 -14.79
N VAL A 899 -21.92 9.08 -13.90
CA VAL A 899 -23.14 9.73 -13.42
C VAL A 899 -22.81 11.02 -12.67
N SER A 900 -21.81 11.01 -11.78
CA SER A 900 -21.41 12.21 -11.03
C SER A 900 -20.90 13.32 -11.96
N THR A 901 -20.12 12.97 -12.98
CA THR A 901 -19.65 13.91 -14.00
C THR A 901 -20.82 14.47 -14.82
N ALA A 902 -21.80 13.64 -15.16
CA ALA A 902 -22.97 14.07 -15.92
C ALA A 902 -23.91 14.96 -15.07
N LEU A 903 -24.15 14.62 -13.81
CA LEU A 903 -24.90 15.47 -12.87
C LEU A 903 -24.24 16.83 -12.68
N GLN A 904 -22.91 16.89 -12.58
CA GLN A 904 -22.20 18.17 -12.51
C GLN A 904 -22.45 19.03 -13.76
N LYS A 905 -22.45 18.42 -14.96
CA LYS A 905 -22.77 19.13 -16.22
C LYS A 905 -24.22 19.62 -16.26
N LEU A 906 -25.13 18.92 -15.59
CA LEU A 906 -26.53 19.32 -15.43
C LEU A 906 -26.73 20.37 -14.32
N GLY A 907 -25.66 20.82 -13.66
CA GLY A 907 -25.69 21.91 -12.68
C GLY A 907 -25.80 21.48 -11.22
N TRP A 908 -25.68 20.19 -10.90
CA TRP A 908 -25.72 19.70 -9.52
C TRP A 908 -24.40 20.00 -8.78
N ASN A 909 -24.48 20.43 -7.52
CA ASN A 909 -23.29 20.61 -6.69
C ASN A 909 -22.83 19.28 -6.09
N ILE A 910 -21.62 18.83 -6.47
CA ILE A 910 -21.03 17.56 -6.04
C ILE A 910 -20.93 17.44 -4.50
N LYS A 911 -20.66 18.54 -3.78
CA LYS A 911 -20.45 18.50 -2.34
C LYS A 911 -21.74 18.62 -1.53
N GLU A 912 -22.78 19.22 -2.10
CA GLU A 912 -23.98 19.62 -1.36
C GLU A 912 -25.24 18.86 -1.79
N ASP A 913 -25.31 18.44 -3.05
CA ASP A 913 -26.53 17.88 -3.66
C ASP A 913 -26.39 16.42 -4.09
N ILE A 914 -25.19 15.83 -3.98
CA ILE A 914 -24.91 14.45 -4.39
C ILE A 914 -24.32 13.66 -3.21
N ILE A 915 -24.93 12.52 -2.90
CA ILE A 915 -24.43 11.53 -1.95
C ILE A 915 -24.11 10.25 -2.72
N THR A 916 -22.87 9.80 -2.60
CA THR A 916 -22.41 8.50 -3.12
C THR A 916 -22.23 7.53 -1.94
N PHE A 917 -22.66 6.28 -2.10
CA PHE A 917 -22.68 5.24 -1.05
C PHE A 917 -21.53 4.26 -1.14
#